data_AF-A0A0R1JYP7-F1
#
_entry.id   AF-A0A0R1JYP7-F1
#
_cell.length_a   1.000
_cell.length_b   1.000
_cell.length_c   1.000
_cell.angle_alpha   90.00
_cell.angle_beta   90.00
_cell.angle_gamma   90.00
#
_symmetry.space_group_name_H-M   'P 1'
#
loop_
_entity.id
_entity.type
_entity.pdbx_description
1 polymer ?
#
loop_
_entity_poly.entity_id
_entity_poly.type
_entity_poly.pdbx_seq_one_letter_code
_entity_poly.pdbx_strand_id
1 'polypeptide(L)'
;MLYYLIDVTLMTGQQFYQEDPDEAESNPFPKSDDTMSHAAKIERKLAEQAGQSWELAMTQLAPAQCRIALVSRDVVPVRKIITQFMTALGVNAERIDSREVTLMAMDTELGQVKLSYTWQLTESGRWTRFGVGSVARHITYGWRNPQYREHVFQPATQPEVMQEAAKMATGQLRAELARVYASKPVGQEQAVDYFTVAADATALTKLLEPLLQAKFAQGWLQSQRYVIVSDFEFNDYTQPDWATLFRAAVGGTIVIQLDHPIIAVSSGLQKFAAIMREYADRVLVIFNLPSASRATQQLIANLLPEQLFIAIAQPPMTPTEVLQYAAAEAKLQGLTVDAELTDTLKKLKYPVTIETVKQHVLRWQGQQIRRERHPEYAAVEAVTPTLPHQGGVAYAELNSLIGLNSVKRLVRSVIQNYQVQRLREQRQLSEEKPSLHMVFTGNPGTAKTTVARLIAQILKDNQILRVGDLIELGRSDLVSPFVGGTAPLVKRRFQQAAGSVLFIDEAYSLLDGGAGSFGAEAITTIVQEMENHRDDVVVIFAGYPQPMQAFLDQNPGLRSRIPFQIQFPDYTNDELMQIATLMLKQRRLRLGTGAKAKLAALVAATRRNDPANFGNGRTVRSLIETALLRQGERLMNLGHEPSDRELQTLRAADFVAPTAATTREKQIGFLLPS
;
A
#
# COMPACT_ATOMS: atom_id res chain seq x y z
N MET A 1 7.03 28.60 1.29
CA MET A 1 6.16 29.57 1.99
C MET A 1 6.49 29.49 3.47
N LEU A 2 6.54 30.64 4.14
CA LEU A 2 6.86 30.74 5.56
C LEU A 2 5.65 31.32 6.30
N TYR A 3 5.36 30.75 7.48
CA TYR A 3 4.20 31.09 8.28
C TYR A 3 4.66 31.38 9.70
N TYR A 4 4.56 32.63 10.13
CA TYR A 4 5.03 33.05 11.44
C TYR A 4 3.87 33.57 12.30
N LEU A 5 3.80 33.08 13.53
CA LEU A 5 3.05 33.77 14.59
C LEU A 5 4.05 34.59 15.39
N ILE A 6 3.73 35.87 15.56
CA ILE A 6 4.56 36.83 16.27
C ILE A 6 3.75 37.43 17.41
N ASP A 7 4.18 37.21 18.64
CA ASP A 7 3.62 37.88 19.81
C ASP A 7 4.41 39.17 20.07
N VAL A 8 3.71 40.31 20.14
CA VAL A 8 4.30 41.64 20.33
C VAL A 8 3.77 42.25 21.62
N THR A 9 4.67 42.76 22.44
CA THR A 9 4.36 43.58 23.62
C THR A 9 4.86 45.00 23.40
N LEU A 10 4.00 45.99 23.62
CA LEU A 10 4.32 47.41 23.48
C LEU A 10 5.13 47.94 24.67
N MET A 11 5.84 49.05 24.45
CA MET A 11 6.51 49.81 25.52
C MET A 11 5.50 50.28 26.58
N THR A 12 5.96 50.35 27.83
CA THR A 12 5.17 50.78 28.98
C THR A 12 4.48 52.14 28.71
N GLY A 13 3.16 52.19 28.90
CA GLY A 13 2.34 53.40 28.68
C GLY A 13 1.76 53.55 27.27
N GLN A 14 2.11 52.67 26.33
CA GLN A 14 1.48 52.60 25.01
C GLN A 14 0.40 51.53 24.97
N GLN A 15 -0.69 51.81 24.25
CA GLN A 15 -1.77 50.85 24.02
C GLN A 15 -2.21 50.90 22.55
N PHE A 16 -2.68 49.77 22.05
CA PHE A 16 -3.53 49.74 20.86
C PHE A 16 -4.88 50.41 21.20
N TYR A 17 -5.52 51.05 20.22
CA TYR A 17 -6.71 51.91 20.33
C TYR A 17 -7.67 51.60 21.52
N GLN A 18 -8.13 52.63 22.25
CA GLN A 18 -9.17 52.49 23.28
C GLN A 18 -10.55 52.58 22.63
N GLU A 19 -11.40 51.57 22.81
CA GLU A 19 -12.83 51.74 22.60
C GLU A 19 -13.36 52.70 23.68
N ASP A 20 -14.04 53.77 23.25
CA ASP A 20 -14.73 54.69 24.14
C ASP A 20 -15.92 53.95 24.79
N PRO A 21 -15.96 53.76 26.12
CA PRO A 21 -16.97 52.94 26.77
C PRO A 21 -18.42 53.44 26.57
N ASP A 22 -18.61 54.72 26.26
CA ASP A 22 -19.94 55.32 26.02
C ASP A 22 -20.50 55.06 24.60
N GLU A 23 -19.69 54.58 23.64
CA GLU A 23 -20.13 54.30 22.26
C GLU A 23 -20.44 52.80 21.99
N ALA A 24 -20.05 51.90 22.88
CA ALA A 24 -20.17 50.44 22.70
C ALA A 24 -21.62 49.91 22.70
N GLU A 25 -22.58 50.65 23.26
CA GLU A 25 -23.97 50.18 23.40
C GLU A 25 -24.89 50.45 22.18
N SER A 26 -24.48 51.31 21.23
CA SER A 26 -25.40 51.79 20.16
C SER A 26 -25.14 51.24 18.76
N ASN A 27 -24.05 50.50 18.53
CA ASN A 27 -23.67 50.07 17.18
C ASN A 27 -23.04 48.66 17.17
N PRO A 28 -23.71 47.63 16.60
CA PRO A 28 -23.18 46.27 16.53
C PRO A 28 -22.02 46.10 15.53
N PHE A 29 -21.64 47.17 14.81
CA PHE A 29 -20.45 47.22 13.95
C PHE A 29 -19.60 48.44 14.33
N PRO A 30 -18.51 48.29 15.10
CA PRO A 30 -17.72 49.44 15.53
C PRO A 30 -17.11 50.14 14.30
N LYS A 31 -17.35 51.44 14.17
CA LYS A 31 -16.62 52.27 13.22
C LYS A 31 -15.28 52.69 13.85
N SER A 32 -14.19 52.11 13.34
CA SER A 32 -12.97 52.88 13.07
C SER A 32 -12.33 52.41 11.75
N ASP A 33 -13.11 52.46 10.66
CA ASP A 33 -12.64 52.20 9.29
C ASP A 33 -11.32 52.93 8.96
N ASP A 34 -11.04 54.09 9.57
CA ASP A 34 -9.85 54.90 9.30
C ASP A 34 -8.54 54.28 9.83
N THR A 35 -8.47 53.83 11.09
CA THR A 35 -7.26 53.20 11.63
C THR A 35 -7.05 51.80 11.04
N MET A 36 -8.15 51.10 10.73
CA MET A 36 -8.15 49.80 10.08
C MET A 36 -7.68 49.89 8.61
N SER A 37 -8.16 50.89 7.86
CA SER A 37 -7.66 51.24 6.52
C SER A 37 -6.20 51.71 6.56
N HIS A 38 -5.80 52.39 7.63
CA HIS A 38 -4.43 52.90 7.81
C HIS A 38 -3.41 51.77 7.97
N ALA A 39 -3.68 50.78 8.82
CA ALA A 39 -2.81 49.61 8.99
C ALA A 39 -2.62 48.84 7.66
N ALA A 40 -3.71 48.64 6.90
CA ALA A 40 -3.65 47.97 5.60
C ALA A 40 -2.87 48.76 4.53
N LYS A 41 -2.97 50.09 4.55
CA LYS A 41 -2.15 50.98 3.71
C LYS A 41 -0.67 50.91 4.08
N ILE A 42 -0.36 50.85 5.38
CA ILE A 42 1.02 50.72 5.88
C ILE A 42 1.61 49.37 5.43
N GLU A 43 0.88 48.27 5.60
CA GLU A 43 1.32 46.95 5.12
C GLU A 43 1.66 46.98 3.64
N ARG A 44 0.72 47.38 2.78
CA ARG A 44 0.94 47.41 1.32
C ARG A 44 2.16 48.24 0.96
N LYS A 45 2.28 49.43 1.54
CA LYS A 45 3.42 50.31 1.30
C LYS A 45 4.74 49.67 1.72
N LEU A 46 4.78 49.01 2.87
CA LEU A 46 6.00 48.34 3.36
C LEU A 46 6.36 47.12 2.49
N ALA A 47 5.36 46.31 2.09
CA ALA A 47 5.57 45.16 1.22
C ALA A 47 6.06 45.58 -0.18
N GLU A 48 5.44 46.61 -0.77
CA GLU A 48 5.85 47.20 -2.06
C GLU A 48 7.26 47.79 -2.00
N GLN A 49 7.59 48.55 -0.95
CA GLN A 49 8.93 49.14 -0.77
C GLN A 49 10.03 48.08 -0.59
N ALA A 50 9.71 46.97 0.05
CA ALA A 50 10.65 45.87 0.23
C ALA A 50 10.83 45.03 -1.05
N GLY A 51 9.93 45.16 -2.05
CA GLY A 51 9.88 44.26 -3.20
C GLY A 51 9.60 42.81 -2.80
N GLN A 52 8.94 42.59 -1.65
CA GLN A 52 8.74 41.27 -1.05
C GLN A 52 7.26 40.90 -1.03
N SER A 53 6.98 39.60 -1.24
CA SER A 53 5.61 39.06 -1.22
C SER A 53 5.25 38.47 0.15
N TRP A 54 5.00 39.35 1.12
CA TRP A 54 4.44 38.99 2.43
C TRP A 54 3.14 39.75 2.71
N GLU A 55 2.27 39.13 3.49
CA GLU A 55 1.05 39.74 4.02
C GLU A 55 0.98 39.45 5.52
N LEU A 56 0.33 40.31 6.30
CA LEU A 56 0.12 40.08 7.72
C LEU A 56 -1.34 40.23 8.16
N ALA A 57 -1.67 39.66 9.31
CA ALA A 57 -2.93 39.87 9.99
C ALA A 57 -2.65 40.05 11.48
N MET A 58 -3.23 41.09 12.08
CA MET A 58 -3.01 41.43 13.49
C MET A 58 -4.27 41.17 14.32
N THR A 59 -4.09 40.58 15.49
CA THR A 59 -5.14 40.33 16.50
C THR A 59 -4.70 40.92 17.83
N GLN A 60 -5.51 41.79 18.42
CA GLN A 60 -5.24 42.32 19.74
C GLN A 60 -5.56 41.27 20.81
N LEU A 61 -4.63 41.01 21.72
CA LEU A 61 -4.80 40.08 22.83
C LEU A 61 -5.10 40.82 24.15
N ALA A 62 -4.47 42.00 24.33
CA ALA A 62 -4.66 42.90 25.46
C ALA A 62 -4.33 44.34 25.02
N PRO A 63 -4.59 45.38 25.84
CA PRO A 63 -4.30 46.77 25.48
C PRO A 63 -2.86 47.02 25.00
N ALA A 64 -1.87 46.35 25.57
CA ALA A 64 -0.46 46.49 25.20
C ALA A 64 0.13 45.23 24.51
N GLN A 65 -0.71 44.27 24.11
CA GLN A 65 -0.27 43.00 23.52
C GLN A 65 -1.07 42.64 22.27
N CYS A 66 -0.37 42.27 21.19
CA CYS A 66 -1.01 41.74 19.99
C CYS A 66 -0.28 40.51 19.46
N ARG A 67 -1.00 39.73 18.67
CA ARG A 67 -0.48 38.63 17.87
C ARG A 67 -0.56 39.00 16.40
N ILE A 68 0.53 38.81 15.68
CA ILE A 68 0.63 39.02 14.24
C ILE A 68 0.87 37.68 13.55
N ALA A 69 -0.05 37.30 12.67
CA ALA A 69 0.14 36.24 11.70
C ALA A 69 0.81 36.83 10.46
N LEU A 70 1.98 36.34 10.08
CA LEU A 70 2.73 36.78 8.91
C LEU A 70 2.92 35.61 7.96
N VAL A 71 2.53 35.79 6.69
CA VAL A 71 2.71 34.80 5.63
C VAL A 71 3.62 35.40 4.56
N SER A 72 4.69 34.69 4.20
CA SER A 72 5.66 35.17 3.20
C SER A 72 6.02 34.10 2.18
N ARG A 73 6.22 34.53 0.92
CA ARG A 73 6.76 33.64 -0.14
C ARG A 73 8.24 33.36 0.05
N ASP A 74 8.97 34.35 0.54
CA ASP A 74 10.43 34.35 0.66
C ASP A 74 10.86 34.54 2.12
N VAL A 75 12.13 34.23 2.41
CA VAL A 75 12.71 34.53 3.72
C VAL A 75 12.71 36.03 3.95
N VAL A 76 12.08 36.44 5.05
CA VAL A 76 11.91 37.83 5.40
C VAL A 76 12.49 38.12 6.78
N PRO A 77 13.09 39.31 7.01
CA PRO A 77 13.59 39.70 8.31
C PRO A 77 12.42 40.07 9.23
N VAL A 78 11.74 39.06 9.78
CA VAL A 78 10.48 39.18 10.54
C VAL A 78 10.57 40.31 11.58
N ARG A 79 11.59 40.29 12.44
CA ARG A 79 11.75 41.32 13.49
C ARG A 79 11.83 42.73 12.91
N LYS A 80 12.54 42.93 11.79
CA LYS A 80 12.67 44.23 11.12
C LYS A 80 11.33 44.68 10.55
N ILE A 81 10.63 43.79 9.86
CA ILE A 81 9.30 44.06 9.28
C ILE A 81 8.32 44.46 10.38
N ILE A 82 8.24 43.68 11.45
CA ILE A 82 7.33 43.95 12.55
C ILE A 82 7.71 45.25 13.26
N THR A 83 9.00 45.52 13.51
CA THR A 83 9.42 46.80 14.10
C THR A 83 8.98 47.99 13.22
N GLN A 84 9.22 47.92 11.91
CA GLN A 84 8.84 48.99 10.97
C GLN A 84 7.32 49.18 10.89
N PHE A 85 6.57 48.07 10.86
CA PHE A 85 5.11 48.08 10.86
C PHE A 85 4.57 48.75 12.14
N MET A 86 5.08 48.36 13.31
CA MET A 86 4.67 48.91 14.60
C MET A 86 4.98 50.40 14.70
N THR A 87 6.20 50.82 14.33
CA THR A 87 6.58 52.24 14.31
C THR A 87 5.70 53.06 13.37
N ALA A 88 5.35 52.50 12.20
CA ALA A 88 4.45 53.17 11.26
C ALA A 88 3.01 53.29 11.79
N LEU A 89 2.58 52.38 12.67
CA LEU A 89 1.32 52.48 13.42
C LEU A 89 1.37 53.49 14.58
N GLY A 90 2.53 54.10 14.85
CA GLY A 90 2.71 55.06 15.94
C GLY A 90 3.00 54.44 17.31
N VAL A 91 3.26 53.13 17.37
CA VAL A 91 3.59 52.40 18.60
C VAL A 91 4.96 51.75 18.53
N ASN A 92 5.58 51.49 19.67
CA ASN A 92 6.90 50.88 19.77
C ASN A 92 6.81 49.53 20.47
N ALA A 93 7.36 48.50 19.83
CA ALA A 93 7.44 47.17 20.41
C ALA A 93 8.62 47.09 21.40
N GLU A 94 8.33 46.70 22.64
CA GLU A 94 9.33 46.34 23.65
C GLU A 94 9.87 44.93 23.39
N ARG A 95 8.94 43.99 23.12
CA ARG A 95 9.26 42.57 22.88
C ARG A 95 8.57 42.07 21.62
N ILE A 96 9.30 41.33 20.80
CA ILE A 96 8.83 40.71 19.55
C ILE A 96 9.32 39.26 19.56
N ASP A 97 8.41 38.32 19.82
CA ASP A 97 8.70 36.89 19.84
C ASP A 97 8.05 36.23 18.62
N SER A 98 8.85 35.81 17.65
CA SER A 98 8.37 35.14 16.44
C SER A 98 8.66 33.65 16.46
N ARG A 99 7.68 32.84 16.06
CA ARG A 99 7.84 31.40 15.83
C ARG A 99 7.21 30.98 14.52
N GLU A 100 7.85 30.04 13.84
CA GLU A 100 7.28 29.41 12.66
C GLU A 100 6.20 28.39 13.07
N VAL A 101 5.14 28.27 12.28
CA VAL A 101 4.00 27.38 12.58
C VAL A 101 3.58 26.56 11.37
N THR A 102 2.78 25.52 11.62
CA THR A 102 2.13 24.78 10.55
C THR A 102 1.03 25.64 9.90
N LEU A 103 0.69 25.35 8.66
CA LEU A 103 -0.42 25.90 7.90
C LEU A 103 -1.73 25.63 8.65
N MET A 104 -1.90 24.44 9.25
CA MET A 104 -3.08 24.15 10.05
C MET A 104 -3.17 25.03 11.30
N ALA A 105 -2.06 25.24 12.01
CA ALA A 105 -2.01 26.17 13.14
C ALA A 105 -2.27 27.61 12.70
N MET A 106 -1.69 28.03 11.57
CA MET A 106 -1.94 29.34 10.98
C MET A 106 -3.40 29.53 10.57
N ASP A 107 -4.00 28.54 9.91
CA ASP A 107 -5.41 28.55 9.50
C ASP A 107 -6.35 28.62 10.71
N THR A 108 -6.01 27.89 11.77
CA THR A 108 -6.72 27.93 13.05
C THR A 108 -6.65 29.33 13.68
N GLU A 109 -5.46 29.92 13.77
CA GLU A 109 -5.29 31.28 14.31
C GLU A 109 -6.03 32.31 13.45
N LEU A 110 -5.88 32.27 12.13
CA LEU A 110 -6.60 33.13 11.18
C LEU A 110 -8.12 32.91 11.20
N GLY A 111 -8.61 31.79 11.73
CA GLY A 111 -10.03 31.52 11.96
C GLY A 111 -10.54 32.01 13.32
N GLN A 112 -9.65 32.12 14.31
CA GLN A 112 -9.96 32.62 15.66
C GLN A 112 -9.87 34.14 15.78
N VAL A 113 -9.26 34.82 14.81
CA VAL A 113 -9.31 36.29 14.70
C VAL A 113 -10.78 36.71 14.60
N LYS A 114 -11.38 37.07 15.75
CA LYS A 114 -12.59 37.89 15.78
C LYS A 114 -12.30 39.11 14.89
N LEU A 115 -13.29 39.61 14.18
CA LEU A 115 -13.22 40.70 13.19
C LEU A 115 -12.72 42.06 13.76
N SER A 116 -11.78 42.07 14.70
CA SER A 116 -11.15 43.27 15.27
C SER A 116 -10.20 43.96 14.29
N TYR A 117 -9.73 43.27 13.22
CA TYR A 117 -9.03 43.88 12.08
C TYR A 117 -9.29 43.03 10.81
N THR A 118 -10.09 43.51 9.86
CA THR A 118 -10.38 42.79 8.60
C THR A 118 -9.20 42.88 7.63
N TRP A 119 -8.55 41.76 7.35
CA TRP A 119 -7.40 41.65 6.43
C TRP A 119 -7.69 40.74 5.23
N GLN A 120 -6.94 40.90 4.14
CA GLN A 120 -7.02 40.05 2.94
C GLN A 120 -6.69 38.57 3.23
N LEU A 121 -5.79 38.31 4.17
CA LEU A 121 -5.49 36.97 4.71
C LEU A 121 -6.69 36.33 5.44
N THR A 122 -7.69 37.11 5.85
CA THR A 122 -8.90 36.60 6.51
C THR A 122 -10.10 36.44 5.55
N GLU A 123 -10.01 36.92 4.31
CA GLU A 123 -11.07 36.80 3.31
C GLU A 123 -11.21 35.37 2.72
N SER A 124 -12.36 35.10 2.10
CA SER A 124 -12.61 33.85 1.37
C SER A 124 -11.61 33.69 0.22
N GLY A 125 -10.73 32.68 0.29
CA GLY A 125 -9.68 32.45 -0.71
C GLY A 125 -8.26 32.85 -0.27
N ARG A 126 -8.03 33.10 1.02
CA ARG A 126 -6.73 33.45 1.63
C ARG A 126 -5.53 32.64 1.11
N TRP A 127 -5.67 31.32 0.96
CA TRP A 127 -4.59 30.44 0.50
C TRP A 127 -4.40 30.45 -1.03
N THR A 128 -5.42 30.82 -1.80
CA THR A 128 -5.37 30.87 -3.26
C THR A 128 -4.42 31.96 -3.75
N ARG A 129 -4.36 33.10 -3.06
CA ARG A 129 -3.46 34.23 -3.39
C ARG A 129 -1.98 33.87 -3.32
N PHE A 130 -1.64 32.98 -2.39
CA PHE A 130 -0.28 32.45 -2.25
C PHE A 130 -0.03 31.22 -3.13
N GLY A 131 -1.01 30.81 -3.94
CA GLY A 131 -0.91 29.65 -4.80
C GLY A 131 -0.88 28.32 -4.04
N VAL A 132 -1.29 28.31 -2.76
CA VAL A 132 -1.26 27.13 -1.86
C VAL A 132 -2.65 26.61 -1.48
N GLY A 133 -3.71 27.10 -2.15
CA GLY A 133 -5.09 26.74 -1.84
C GLY A 133 -5.45 25.26 -2.00
N SER A 134 -4.73 24.49 -2.83
CA SER A 134 -4.97 23.05 -2.93
C SER A 134 -4.34 22.28 -1.77
N VAL A 135 -3.08 22.55 -1.44
CA VAL A 135 -2.38 21.95 -0.29
C VAL A 135 -3.07 22.33 1.03
N ALA A 136 -3.48 23.59 1.19
CA ALA A 136 -4.24 24.03 2.36
C ALA A 136 -5.52 23.22 2.54
N ARG A 137 -6.29 22.97 1.48
CA ARG A 137 -7.49 22.13 1.55
C ARG A 137 -7.18 20.67 1.94
N HIS A 138 -6.08 20.11 1.43
CA HIS A 138 -5.69 18.75 1.79
C HIS A 138 -5.29 18.63 3.26
N ILE A 139 -4.49 19.59 3.76
CA ILE A 139 -4.05 19.63 5.16
C ILE A 139 -5.24 19.87 6.10
N THR A 140 -6.14 20.80 5.78
CA THR A 140 -7.26 21.18 6.66
C THR A 140 -8.39 20.15 6.69
N TYR A 141 -8.74 19.55 5.54
CA TYR A 141 -9.93 18.69 5.45
C TYR A 141 -9.60 17.18 5.41
N GLY A 142 -8.42 16.75 4.94
CA GLY A 142 -8.00 15.34 5.03
C GLY A 142 -8.73 14.33 4.14
N TRP A 143 -9.46 14.77 3.10
CA TRP A 143 -10.35 13.90 2.29
C TRP A 143 -9.73 13.25 1.04
N ARG A 144 -8.40 13.31 0.81
CA ARG A 144 -7.77 12.76 -0.42
C ARG A 144 -6.37 12.22 -0.16
N ASN A 145 -5.99 11.18 -0.92
CA ASN A 145 -4.59 10.76 -1.10
C ASN A 145 -3.89 11.73 -2.07
N PRO A 146 -2.60 12.07 -1.84
CA PRO A 146 -1.75 11.64 -0.73
C PRO A 146 -2.04 12.35 0.60
N GLN A 147 -1.63 11.76 1.72
CA GLN A 147 -1.77 12.36 3.06
C GLN A 147 -0.60 13.30 3.36
N TYR A 148 -0.90 14.51 3.82
CA TYR A 148 0.09 15.53 4.17
C TYR A 148 0.14 15.71 5.69
N ARG A 149 1.32 15.57 6.29
CA ARG A 149 1.55 15.87 7.71
C ARG A 149 2.67 16.88 7.83
N GLU A 150 2.34 18.01 8.43
CA GLU A 150 3.28 19.10 8.57
C GLU A 150 3.77 19.22 10.01
N HIS A 151 5.07 19.47 10.13
CA HIS A 151 5.79 19.50 11.39
C HIS A 151 6.69 20.73 11.44
N VAL A 152 6.96 21.22 12.65
CA VAL A 152 7.94 22.27 12.94
C VAL A 152 8.88 21.73 14.01
N PHE A 153 10.14 21.50 13.65
CA PHE A 153 11.14 21.06 14.63
C PHE A 153 11.64 22.23 15.48
N GLN A 154 12.05 21.96 16.71
CA GLN A 154 12.65 22.98 17.56
C GLN A 154 14.16 23.08 17.30
N PRO A 155 14.75 24.28 17.19
CA PRO A 155 16.19 24.44 17.12
C PRO A 155 16.88 23.81 18.33
N ALA A 156 18.03 23.17 18.10
CA ALA A 156 18.84 22.52 19.13
C ALA A 156 20.32 22.86 18.93
N THR A 157 21.07 22.86 20.03
CA THR A 157 22.51 23.06 20.01
C THR A 157 23.23 21.83 19.45
N GLN A 158 24.45 22.01 18.91
CA GLN A 158 25.23 20.89 18.38
C GLN A 158 25.42 19.73 19.39
N PRO A 159 25.72 19.96 20.69
CA PRO A 159 25.80 18.88 21.66
C PRO A 159 24.50 18.11 21.84
N GLU A 160 23.35 18.80 21.89
CA GLU A 160 22.03 18.18 22.01
C GLU A 160 21.70 17.32 20.79
N VAL A 161 21.93 17.84 19.59
CA VAL A 161 21.75 17.10 18.33
C VAL A 161 22.62 15.86 18.28
N MET A 162 23.91 15.97 18.64
CA MET A 162 24.84 14.86 18.63
C MET A 162 24.52 13.80 19.70
N GLN A 163 23.96 14.22 20.84
CA GLN A 163 23.49 13.32 21.89
C GLN A 163 22.23 12.57 21.46
N GLU A 164 21.27 13.23 20.80
CA GLU A 164 20.07 12.58 20.31
C GLU A 164 20.41 11.57 19.19
N ALA A 165 21.26 11.97 18.25
CA ALA A 165 21.74 11.08 17.20
C ALA A 165 22.54 9.88 17.75
N ALA A 166 23.22 10.04 18.89
CA ALA A 166 23.91 8.93 19.56
C ALA A 166 22.96 7.82 20.02
N LYS A 167 21.72 8.16 20.36
CA LYS A 167 20.70 7.19 20.79
C LYS A 167 20.23 6.28 19.64
N MET A 168 20.45 6.69 18.39
CA MET A 168 19.87 6.02 17.21
C MET A 168 20.76 4.94 16.58
N ALA A 169 21.95 4.64 17.11
CA ALA A 169 22.86 3.62 16.57
C ALA A 169 23.22 3.77 15.07
N THR A 170 22.96 4.94 14.45
CA THR A 170 23.24 5.19 13.04
C THR A 170 24.61 5.85 12.87
N GLY A 171 25.66 5.05 12.66
CA GLY A 171 26.99 5.59 12.32
C GLY A 171 26.96 6.53 11.11
N GLN A 172 26.07 6.27 10.13
CA GLN A 172 25.87 7.12 8.95
C GLN A 172 25.28 8.50 9.29
N LEU A 173 24.25 8.56 10.16
CA LEU A 173 23.67 9.83 10.59
C LEU A 173 24.72 10.67 11.33
N ARG A 174 25.48 10.06 12.26
CA ARG A 174 26.52 10.78 13.00
C ARG A 174 27.64 11.30 12.09
N ALA A 175 28.06 10.50 11.12
CA ALA A 175 29.04 10.91 10.12
C ALA A 175 28.51 12.07 9.25
N GLU A 176 27.23 12.02 8.88
CA GLU A 176 26.61 13.10 8.11
C GLU A 176 26.45 14.37 8.93
N LEU A 177 26.00 14.29 10.19
CA LEU A 177 25.94 15.44 11.10
C LEU A 177 27.32 16.08 11.26
N ALA A 178 28.38 15.28 11.41
CA ALA A 178 29.74 15.79 11.46
C ALA A 178 30.13 16.54 10.19
N ARG A 179 29.75 16.05 8.99
CA ARG A 179 29.96 16.76 7.71
C ARG A 179 29.17 18.06 7.63
N VAL A 180 27.91 18.05 8.04
CA VAL A 180 27.04 19.24 8.05
C VAL A 180 27.62 20.30 8.98
N TYR A 181 28.02 19.95 10.20
CA TYR A 181 28.64 20.91 11.14
C TYR A 181 30.02 21.41 10.72
N ALA A 182 30.75 20.64 9.91
CA ALA A 182 32.05 21.05 9.38
C ALA A 182 31.97 21.95 8.14
N SER A 183 30.77 22.13 7.57
CA SER A 183 30.58 22.87 6.31
C SER A 183 29.47 23.92 6.43
N LYS A 184 29.57 24.96 5.60
CA LYS A 184 28.53 25.99 5.45
C LYS A 184 28.07 26.04 4.00
N PRO A 185 26.81 26.42 3.73
CA PRO A 185 26.33 26.59 2.36
C PRO A 185 27.15 27.67 1.65
N VAL A 186 27.45 27.43 0.37
CA VAL A 186 28.08 28.40 -0.53
C VAL A 186 26.97 28.96 -1.42
N GLY A 187 26.58 30.23 -1.22
CA GLY A 187 25.46 30.82 -1.96
C GLY A 187 24.09 30.28 -1.51
N GLN A 188 23.19 30.03 -2.47
CA GLN A 188 21.85 29.44 -2.23
C GLN A 188 21.80 27.92 -2.51
N GLU A 189 22.93 27.26 -2.80
CA GLU A 189 22.94 25.85 -3.17
C GLU A 189 22.67 24.93 -1.97
N GLN A 190 21.48 24.33 -1.93
CA GLN A 190 21.23 23.10 -1.18
C GLN A 190 21.80 21.91 -1.96
N ALA A 191 23.05 21.54 -1.66
CA ALA A 191 23.75 20.58 -2.51
C ALA A 191 23.34 19.11 -2.31
N VAL A 192 22.56 18.75 -1.27
CA VAL A 192 22.40 17.33 -0.89
C VAL A 192 20.99 16.98 -0.40
N ASP A 193 20.33 16.09 -1.15
CA ASP A 193 19.11 15.39 -0.77
C ASP A 193 19.42 14.04 -0.09
N TYR A 194 18.42 13.40 0.52
CA TYR A 194 18.63 12.18 1.28
C TYR A 194 17.73 11.02 0.90
N PHE A 195 18.30 9.82 0.94
CA PHE A 195 17.55 8.58 1.10
C PHE A 195 17.58 8.17 2.57
N THR A 196 16.41 7.90 3.14
CA THR A 196 16.29 7.39 4.51
C THR A 196 15.54 6.07 4.50
N VAL A 197 15.74 5.27 5.54
CA VAL A 197 14.97 4.05 5.77
C VAL A 197 14.54 4.04 7.23
N ALA A 198 13.28 4.34 7.46
CA ALA A 198 12.65 4.28 8.77
C ALA A 198 11.40 3.40 8.73
N ALA A 199 11.28 2.51 9.71
CA ALA A 199 10.22 1.51 9.77
C ALA A 199 8.84 2.09 10.12
N ASP A 200 8.81 3.21 10.85
CA ASP A 200 7.58 3.89 11.26
C ASP A 200 7.81 5.41 11.38
N ALA A 201 6.71 6.15 11.55
CA ALA A 201 6.72 7.61 11.66
C ALA A 201 7.56 8.13 12.83
N THR A 202 7.61 7.39 13.96
CA THR A 202 8.41 7.79 15.13
C THR A 202 9.90 7.64 14.85
N ALA A 203 10.31 6.52 14.26
CA ALA A 203 11.68 6.28 13.84
C ALA A 203 12.12 7.28 12.77
N LEU A 204 11.21 7.64 11.85
CA LEU A 204 11.45 8.63 10.82
C LEU A 204 11.70 10.00 11.44
N THR A 205 10.80 10.50 12.27
CA THR A 205 10.97 11.80 12.95
C THR A 205 12.26 11.86 13.76
N LYS A 206 12.56 10.81 14.55
CA LYS A 206 13.81 10.76 15.31
C LYS A 206 15.06 10.82 14.44
N LEU A 207 15.01 10.24 13.23
CA LEU A 207 16.11 10.30 12.27
C LEU A 207 16.22 11.68 11.62
N LEU A 208 15.08 12.27 11.26
CA LEU A 208 15.02 13.53 10.51
C LEU A 208 15.38 14.74 11.38
N GLU A 209 14.79 14.88 12.56
CA GLU A 209 14.92 16.11 13.36
C GLU A 209 16.38 16.48 13.66
N PRO A 210 17.27 15.57 14.09
CA PRO A 210 18.69 15.90 14.29
C PRO A 210 19.36 16.44 13.01
N LEU A 211 19.06 15.84 11.85
CA LEU A 211 19.61 16.26 10.57
C LEU A 211 19.11 17.65 10.17
N LEU A 212 17.81 17.89 10.30
CA LEU A 212 17.19 19.16 9.95
C LEU A 212 17.64 20.28 10.91
N GLN A 213 17.75 20.01 12.21
CA GLN A 213 18.29 20.92 13.21
C GLN A 213 19.73 21.32 12.88
N ALA A 214 20.60 20.36 12.53
CA ALA A 214 21.98 20.65 12.14
C ALA A 214 22.06 21.50 10.87
N LYS A 215 21.29 21.15 9.83
CA LYS A 215 21.23 21.90 8.58
C LYS A 215 20.72 23.32 8.79
N PHE A 216 19.66 23.50 9.58
CA PHE A 216 19.13 24.82 9.93
C PHE A 216 20.16 25.66 10.71
N ALA A 217 20.81 25.07 11.73
CA ALA A 217 21.84 25.76 12.52
C ALA A 217 23.04 26.23 11.68
N GLN A 218 23.39 25.51 10.61
CA GLN A 218 24.46 25.88 9.68
C GLN A 218 23.98 26.75 8.50
N GLY A 219 22.68 27.09 8.45
CA GLY A 219 22.09 27.96 7.42
C GLY A 219 21.76 27.27 6.09
N TRP A 220 21.84 25.93 6.03
CA TRP A 220 21.43 25.16 4.84
C TRP A 220 19.91 25.14 4.65
N LEU A 221 19.16 25.24 5.75
CA LEU A 221 17.70 25.36 5.76
C LEU A 221 17.32 26.76 6.25
N GLN A 222 16.29 27.33 5.65
CA GLN A 222 15.74 28.63 6.00
C GLN A 222 14.45 28.53 6.82
N SER A 223 13.83 27.36 6.82
CA SER A 223 12.60 27.05 7.53
C SER A 223 12.80 25.85 8.46
N GLN A 224 12.13 25.90 9.60
CA GLN A 224 12.00 24.80 10.58
C GLN A 224 10.86 23.84 10.20
N ARG A 225 10.13 24.12 9.12
CA ARG A 225 9.01 23.30 8.66
C ARG A 225 9.48 22.17 7.76
N TYR A 226 8.87 21.00 7.98
CA TYR A 226 8.95 19.90 7.05
C TYR A 226 7.58 19.23 6.88
N VAL A 227 7.33 18.72 5.68
CA VAL A 227 6.08 18.03 5.34
C VAL A 227 6.38 16.59 5.01
N ILE A 228 5.77 15.65 5.72
CA ILE A 228 5.75 14.23 5.37
C ILE A 228 4.55 13.98 4.47
N VAL A 229 4.81 13.39 3.31
CA VAL A 229 3.79 12.99 2.35
C VAL A 229 3.75 11.47 2.28
N SER A 230 2.65 10.88 2.73
CA SER A 230 2.40 9.43 2.73
C SER A 230 1.36 9.04 1.68
N ASP A 231 1.27 7.76 1.32
CA ASP A 231 0.44 7.26 0.22
C ASP A 231 0.76 7.99 -1.11
N PHE A 232 2.05 8.31 -1.33
CA PHE A 232 2.49 9.11 -2.46
C PHE A 232 2.59 8.26 -3.74
N GLU A 233 1.77 8.59 -4.73
CA GLU A 233 1.80 7.95 -6.04
C GLU A 233 2.33 8.89 -7.12
N PHE A 234 3.26 8.41 -7.94
CA PHE A 234 3.77 9.15 -9.11
C PHE A 234 2.82 9.01 -10.31
N ASN A 235 1.60 9.53 -10.19
CA ASN A 235 0.58 9.49 -11.24
C ASN A 235 0.28 10.90 -11.81
N ASP A 236 -0.27 10.95 -13.02
CA ASP A 236 -0.50 12.21 -13.74
C ASP A 236 -1.68 13.05 -13.19
N TYR A 237 -2.53 12.47 -12.34
CA TYR A 237 -3.74 13.12 -11.83
C TYR A 237 -3.47 14.06 -10.65
N THR A 238 -2.39 13.85 -9.89
CA THR A 238 -2.02 14.66 -8.72
C THR A 238 -0.99 15.75 -9.03
N GLN A 239 -0.56 15.88 -10.30
CA GLN A 239 0.53 16.78 -10.71
C GLN A 239 0.33 18.26 -10.27
N PRO A 240 -0.87 18.86 -10.37
CA PRO A 240 -1.08 20.25 -9.93
C PRO A 240 -0.78 20.46 -8.44
N ASP A 241 -0.95 19.43 -7.61
CA ASP A 241 -0.72 19.52 -6.17
C ASP A 241 0.77 19.44 -5.80
N TRP A 242 1.61 18.80 -6.61
CA TRP A 242 3.05 18.72 -6.35
C TRP A 242 3.75 20.07 -6.47
N ALA A 243 3.50 20.82 -7.56
CA ALA A 243 4.11 22.13 -7.73
C ALA A 243 3.68 23.09 -6.60
N THR A 244 2.43 22.98 -6.15
CA THR A 244 1.93 23.72 -5.00
C THR A 244 2.58 23.29 -3.69
N LEU A 245 2.83 21.99 -3.49
CA LEU A 245 3.57 21.47 -2.34
C LEU A 245 5.00 22.02 -2.29
N PHE A 246 5.74 21.96 -3.40
CA PHE A 246 7.10 22.51 -3.48
C PHE A 246 7.13 24.01 -3.19
N ARG A 247 6.18 24.78 -3.74
CA ARG A 247 6.00 26.20 -3.43
C ARG A 247 5.74 26.43 -1.93
N ALA A 248 4.91 25.60 -1.31
CA ALA A 248 4.62 25.68 0.12
C ALA A 248 5.86 25.35 0.97
N ALA A 249 6.73 24.44 0.50
CA ALA A 249 7.91 23.96 1.23
C ALA A 249 9.21 24.77 1.00
N VAL A 250 9.19 25.83 0.17
CA VAL A 250 10.37 26.70 -0.04
C VAL A 250 11.01 27.13 1.29
N GLY A 251 12.32 26.93 1.40
CA GLY A 251 13.16 27.16 2.57
C GLY A 251 13.25 25.96 3.52
N GLY A 252 12.33 25.00 3.41
CA GLY A 252 12.16 23.87 4.32
C GLY A 252 12.44 22.52 3.68
N THR A 253 11.66 21.50 4.07
CA THR A 253 11.89 20.11 3.65
C THR A 253 10.60 19.40 3.26
N ILE A 254 10.66 18.62 2.18
CA ILE A 254 9.63 17.65 1.81
C ILE A 254 10.18 16.25 2.06
N VAL A 255 9.42 15.43 2.77
CA VAL A 255 9.71 14.03 2.99
C VAL A 255 8.69 13.21 2.20
N ILE A 256 9.15 12.54 1.14
CA ILE A 256 8.32 11.62 0.36
C ILE A 256 8.46 10.23 0.97
N GLN A 257 7.39 9.75 1.60
CA GLN A 257 7.33 8.38 2.11
C GLN A 257 6.83 7.45 1.02
N LEU A 258 7.68 6.50 0.63
CA LEU A 258 7.35 5.49 -0.35
C LEU A 258 6.93 4.20 0.36
N ASP A 259 5.73 3.72 0.07
CA ASP A 259 5.26 2.43 0.60
C ASP A 259 5.82 1.25 -0.20
N HIS A 260 6.22 1.50 -1.45
CA HIS A 260 6.76 0.51 -2.38
C HIS A 260 8.04 1.01 -3.09
N PRO A 261 9.00 0.12 -3.38
CA PRO A 261 10.15 0.47 -4.22
C PRO A 261 9.70 0.98 -5.60
N ILE A 262 10.40 1.97 -6.15
CA ILE A 262 10.22 2.39 -7.54
C ILE A 262 11.00 1.42 -8.43
N ILE A 263 10.29 0.78 -9.35
CA ILE A 263 10.82 -0.25 -10.26
C ILE A 263 11.09 0.27 -11.68
N ALA A 264 10.43 1.35 -12.10
CA ALA A 264 10.59 1.95 -13.42
C ALA A 264 10.33 3.46 -13.40
N VAL A 265 10.89 4.17 -14.38
CA VAL A 265 10.65 5.61 -14.58
C VAL A 265 9.31 5.79 -15.29
N SER A 266 8.29 6.27 -14.57
CA SER A 266 6.98 6.63 -15.12
C SER A 266 6.93 8.08 -15.61
N SER A 267 5.89 8.45 -16.40
CA SER A 267 5.64 9.85 -16.80
C SER A 267 5.48 10.76 -15.58
N GLY A 268 4.73 10.30 -14.57
CA GLY A 268 4.54 11.02 -13.32
C GLY A 268 5.85 11.23 -12.57
N LEU A 269 6.73 10.22 -12.51
CA LEU A 269 8.03 10.36 -11.86
C LEU A 269 8.95 11.35 -12.61
N GLN A 270 8.94 11.33 -13.95
CA GLN A 270 9.68 12.32 -14.75
C GLN A 270 9.20 13.76 -14.49
N LYS A 271 7.89 13.96 -14.39
CA LYS A 271 7.30 15.26 -14.06
C LYS A 271 7.64 15.70 -12.64
N PHE A 272 7.58 14.79 -11.68
CA PHE A 272 7.98 15.05 -10.31
C PHE A 272 9.46 15.47 -10.24
N ALA A 273 10.34 14.75 -10.93
CA ALA A 273 11.76 15.10 -11.05
C ALA A 273 11.96 16.47 -11.71
N ALA A 274 11.16 16.83 -12.72
CA ALA A 274 11.22 18.17 -13.31
C ALA A 274 10.88 19.28 -12.31
N ILE A 275 9.88 19.04 -11.45
CA ILE A 275 9.54 19.97 -10.35
C ILE A 275 10.69 19.99 -9.33
N MET A 276 11.26 18.84 -8.94
CA MET A 276 12.41 18.82 -8.05
C MET A 276 13.56 19.67 -8.58
N ARG A 277 13.89 19.60 -9.87
CA ARG A 277 14.93 20.44 -10.48
C ARG A 277 14.62 21.93 -10.39
N GLU A 278 13.35 22.33 -10.58
CA GLU A 278 12.92 23.73 -10.46
C GLU A 278 13.12 24.30 -9.04
N TYR A 279 13.06 23.44 -8.02
CA TYR A 279 13.14 23.82 -6.61
C TYR A 279 14.38 23.29 -5.88
N ALA A 280 15.38 22.75 -6.60
CA ALA A 280 16.51 22.03 -6.03
C ALA A 280 17.37 22.86 -5.05
N ASP A 281 17.43 24.18 -5.26
CA ASP A 281 18.14 25.14 -4.41
C ASP A 281 17.30 25.66 -3.24
N ARG A 282 15.99 25.41 -3.27
CA ARG A 282 15.00 26.02 -2.36
C ARG A 282 14.29 25.02 -1.47
N VAL A 283 14.30 23.73 -1.79
CA VAL A 283 13.57 22.70 -1.06
C VAL A 283 14.44 21.46 -0.90
N LEU A 284 14.69 21.08 0.35
CA LEU A 284 15.35 19.82 0.65
C LEU A 284 14.35 18.69 0.43
N VAL A 285 14.70 17.69 -0.36
CA VAL A 285 13.86 16.50 -0.56
C VAL A 285 14.50 15.29 0.09
N ILE A 286 13.70 14.59 0.89
CA ILE A 286 14.09 13.36 1.55
C ILE A 286 13.14 12.25 1.12
N PHE A 287 13.67 11.20 0.52
CA PHE A 287 12.90 10.00 0.22
C PHE A 287 13.04 9.02 1.39
N ASN A 288 11.96 8.77 2.13
CA ASN A 288 11.90 7.65 3.06
C ASN A 288 11.47 6.40 2.29
N LEU A 289 12.41 5.48 2.12
CA LEU A 289 12.20 4.25 1.35
C LEU A 289 11.67 3.13 2.25
N PRO A 290 10.84 2.21 1.71
CA PRO A 290 10.33 1.08 2.49
C PRO A 290 11.44 0.07 2.85
N SER A 291 12.56 0.11 2.12
CA SER A 291 13.78 -0.65 2.36
C SER A 291 14.98 0.10 1.80
N ALA A 292 16.20 -0.31 2.13
CA ALA A 292 17.43 0.20 1.54
C ALA A 292 17.63 -0.24 0.06
N SER A 293 16.59 -0.13 -0.75
CA SER A 293 16.54 -0.54 -2.16
C SER A 293 17.53 0.29 -2.98
N ARG A 294 18.70 -0.29 -3.27
CA ARG A 294 19.70 0.33 -4.15
C ARG A 294 19.13 0.61 -5.54
N ALA A 295 18.24 -0.25 -6.04
CA ALA A 295 17.61 -0.07 -7.35
C ALA A 295 16.76 1.21 -7.38
N THR A 296 15.94 1.45 -6.36
CA THR A 296 15.14 2.68 -6.25
C THR A 296 16.03 3.91 -6.08
N GLN A 297 17.07 3.83 -5.25
CA GLN A 297 18.05 4.91 -5.08
C GLN A 297 18.74 5.26 -6.40
N GLN A 298 19.22 4.24 -7.12
CA GLN A 298 19.87 4.41 -8.43
C GLN A 298 18.92 4.97 -9.48
N LEU A 299 17.67 4.52 -9.50
CA LEU A 299 16.68 4.99 -10.45
C LEU A 299 16.39 6.49 -10.25
N ILE A 300 16.16 6.92 -9.01
CA ILE A 300 15.95 8.34 -8.67
C ILE A 300 17.21 9.14 -8.98
N ALA A 301 18.40 8.66 -8.56
CA ALA A 301 19.67 9.34 -8.82
C ALA A 301 19.98 9.46 -10.33
N ASN A 302 19.65 8.45 -11.13
CA ASN A 302 19.82 8.50 -12.59
C ASN A 302 18.84 9.47 -13.26
N LEU A 303 17.67 9.70 -12.67
CA LEU A 303 16.68 10.64 -13.18
C LEU A 303 17.01 12.10 -12.83
N LEU A 304 17.80 12.29 -11.77
CA LEU A 304 18.29 13.57 -11.24
C LEU A 304 19.83 13.54 -11.13
N PRO A 305 20.57 13.36 -12.24
CA PRO A 305 22.03 13.16 -12.18
C PRO A 305 22.78 14.41 -11.69
N GLU A 306 22.17 15.57 -11.84
CA GLU A 306 22.61 16.86 -11.27
C GLU A 306 22.47 16.96 -9.74
N GLN A 307 21.74 16.05 -9.08
CA GLN A 307 21.44 16.12 -7.66
C GLN A 307 22.21 15.05 -6.87
N LEU A 308 22.88 15.47 -5.79
CA LEU A 308 23.61 14.55 -4.92
C LEU A 308 22.67 13.99 -3.85
N PHE A 309 22.63 12.65 -3.74
CA PHE A 309 21.89 11.96 -2.70
C PHE A 309 22.80 11.26 -1.70
N ILE A 310 22.55 11.44 -0.40
CA ILE A 310 23.20 10.69 0.67
C ILE A 310 22.20 9.70 1.28
N ALA A 311 22.60 8.43 1.36
CA ALA A 311 21.82 7.41 2.04
C ALA A 311 22.13 7.40 3.55
N ILE A 312 21.12 7.63 4.37
CA ILE A 312 21.12 7.46 5.81
C ILE A 312 20.21 6.26 6.12
N ALA A 313 20.81 5.07 6.09
CA ALA A 313 20.12 3.84 6.44
C ALA A 313 20.37 3.49 7.91
N GLN A 314 19.40 2.85 8.57
CA GLN A 314 19.68 2.18 9.83
C GLN A 314 20.61 0.98 9.56
N PRO A 315 21.84 0.95 10.10
CA PRO A 315 22.70 -0.21 9.95
C PRO A 315 22.07 -1.41 10.69
N PRO A 316 22.45 -2.64 10.33
CA PRO A 316 22.21 -3.79 11.18
C PRO A 316 22.73 -3.51 12.59
N MET A 317 21.88 -3.72 13.58
CA MET A 317 22.22 -3.58 14.98
C MET A 317 23.33 -4.56 15.34
N THR A 318 24.26 -4.12 16.17
CA THR A 318 25.20 -4.99 16.88
C THR A 318 24.49 -5.77 18.00
N PRO A 319 25.05 -6.89 18.48
CA PRO A 319 24.46 -7.62 19.60
C PRO A 319 24.24 -6.79 20.86
N THR A 320 25.11 -5.82 21.11
CA THR A 320 24.98 -4.90 22.24
C THR A 320 23.79 -3.97 22.05
N GLU A 321 23.62 -3.39 20.86
CA GLU A 321 22.52 -2.49 20.54
C GLU A 321 21.17 -3.21 20.55
N VAL A 322 21.11 -4.47 20.09
CA VAL A 322 19.91 -5.32 20.15
C VAL A 322 19.38 -5.42 21.58
N LEU A 323 20.27 -5.72 22.54
CA LEU A 323 19.90 -5.86 23.95
C LEU A 323 19.53 -4.52 24.58
N GLN A 324 20.27 -3.45 24.26
CA GLN A 324 19.98 -2.10 24.76
C GLN A 324 18.62 -1.58 24.28
N TYR A 325 18.30 -1.76 23.00
CA TYR A 325 17.02 -1.37 22.43
C TYR A 325 15.87 -2.17 23.05
N ALA A 326 16.00 -3.49 23.18
CA ALA A 326 14.98 -4.33 23.81
C ALA A 326 14.71 -3.91 25.26
N ALA A 327 15.75 -3.57 26.02
CA ALA A 327 15.63 -3.05 27.38
C ALA A 327 14.93 -1.69 27.45
N ALA A 328 15.26 -0.78 26.52
CA ALA A 328 14.61 0.53 26.43
C ALA A 328 13.12 0.39 26.07
N GLU A 329 12.80 -0.46 25.09
CA GLU A 329 11.43 -0.71 24.62
C GLU A 329 10.56 -1.35 25.71
N ALA A 330 11.08 -2.36 26.43
CA ALA A 330 10.39 -2.97 27.56
C ALA A 330 10.12 -1.94 28.67
N LYS A 331 11.10 -1.09 28.98
CA LYS A 331 10.99 -0.06 30.02
C LYS A 331 9.92 0.99 29.71
N LEU A 332 9.75 1.37 28.43
CA LEU A 332 8.68 2.28 28.01
C LEU A 332 7.28 1.73 28.35
N GLN A 333 7.15 0.41 28.44
CA GLN A 333 5.90 -0.29 28.76
C GLN A 333 5.82 -0.73 30.23
N GLY A 334 6.73 -0.25 31.09
CA GLY A 334 6.78 -0.61 32.51
C GLY A 334 7.28 -2.02 32.79
N LEU A 335 7.92 -2.68 31.82
CA LEU A 335 8.41 -4.06 31.93
C LEU A 335 9.94 -4.11 32.04
N THR A 336 10.45 -5.15 32.68
CA THR A 336 11.88 -5.47 32.73
C THR A 336 12.19 -6.70 31.89
N VAL A 337 13.18 -6.60 31.01
CA VAL A 337 13.63 -7.72 30.16
C VAL A 337 14.11 -8.87 31.04
N ASP A 338 13.60 -10.08 30.79
CA ASP A 338 13.98 -11.30 31.49
C ASP A 338 15.05 -12.12 30.71
N ALA A 339 15.44 -13.24 31.30
CA ALA A 339 16.40 -14.15 30.68
C ALA A 339 15.86 -14.76 29.37
N GLU A 340 14.55 -14.97 29.24
CA GLU A 340 13.91 -15.61 28.08
C GLU A 340 14.04 -14.72 26.82
N LEU A 341 13.70 -13.43 26.93
CA LEU A 341 13.89 -12.47 25.84
C LEU A 341 15.39 -12.28 25.55
N THR A 342 16.22 -12.18 26.58
CA THR A 342 17.67 -12.02 26.42
C THR A 342 18.29 -13.18 25.64
N ASP A 343 17.92 -14.42 25.95
CA ASP A 343 18.45 -15.61 25.29
C ASP A 343 17.92 -15.75 23.85
N THR A 344 16.68 -15.34 23.61
CA THR A 344 16.08 -15.28 22.28
C THR A 344 16.83 -14.29 21.38
N LEU A 345 17.11 -13.10 21.89
CA LEU A 345 17.83 -12.05 21.15
C LEU A 345 19.30 -12.43 20.88
N LYS A 346 19.96 -13.14 21.80
CA LYS A 346 21.32 -13.66 21.59
C LYS A 346 21.42 -14.71 20.47
N LYS A 347 20.34 -15.44 20.20
CA LYS A 347 20.28 -16.49 19.16
C LYS A 347 19.97 -15.93 17.76
N LEU A 348 19.75 -14.62 17.62
CA LEU A 348 19.49 -14.01 16.32
C LEU A 348 20.69 -14.14 15.40
N LYS A 349 20.43 -14.48 14.13
CA LYS A 349 21.44 -14.52 13.08
C LYS A 349 21.57 -13.13 12.47
N TYR A 350 22.78 -12.57 12.53
CA TYR A 350 23.08 -11.24 11.99
C TYR A 350 23.17 -11.27 10.46
N PRO A 351 22.84 -10.15 9.77
CA PRO A 351 22.45 -8.83 10.29
C PRO A 351 21.04 -8.76 10.92
N VAL A 352 20.87 -8.05 12.06
CA VAL A 352 19.60 -7.86 12.78
C VAL A 352 19.14 -6.41 12.66
N THR A 353 17.86 -6.15 12.40
CA THR A 353 17.30 -4.78 12.33
C THR A 353 16.47 -4.43 13.57
N ILE A 354 16.21 -3.14 13.80
CA ILE A 354 15.30 -2.66 14.87
C ILE A 354 13.94 -3.38 14.78
N GLU A 355 13.37 -3.50 13.59
CA GLU A 355 12.07 -4.17 13.39
C GLU A 355 12.12 -5.64 13.85
N THR A 356 13.20 -6.35 13.54
CA THR A 356 13.39 -7.72 14.01
C THR A 356 13.35 -7.78 15.54
N VAL A 357 14.09 -6.88 16.22
CA VAL A 357 14.12 -6.83 17.68
C VAL A 357 12.75 -6.45 18.26
N LYS A 358 12.08 -5.45 17.69
CA LYS A 358 10.74 -4.99 18.11
C LYS A 358 9.71 -6.12 18.05
N GLN A 359 9.72 -6.92 16.98
CA GLN A 359 8.85 -8.10 16.85
C GLN A 359 9.12 -9.14 17.95
N HIS A 360 10.39 -9.37 18.31
CA HIS A 360 10.73 -10.27 19.41
C HIS A 360 10.29 -9.72 20.78
N VAL A 361 10.44 -8.42 21.02
CA VAL A 361 9.96 -7.75 22.24
C VAL A 361 8.44 -7.83 22.37
N LEU A 362 7.70 -7.51 21.30
CA LEU A 362 6.23 -7.57 21.28
C LEU A 362 5.70 -9.00 21.52
N ARG A 363 6.35 -10.01 20.94
CA ARG A 363 6.00 -11.42 21.17
C ARG A 363 6.23 -11.82 22.62
N TRP A 364 7.40 -11.50 23.16
CA TRP A 364 7.72 -11.76 24.55
C TRP A 364 6.72 -11.07 25.49
N GLN A 365 6.39 -9.80 25.23
CA GLN A 365 5.40 -9.05 26.00
C GLN A 365 4.02 -9.73 25.99
N GLY A 366 3.55 -10.17 24.82
CA GLY A 366 2.29 -10.91 24.71
C GLY A 366 2.28 -12.17 25.57
N GLN A 367 3.43 -12.86 25.70
CA GLN A 367 3.56 -14.02 26.59
C GLN A 367 3.54 -13.63 28.08
N GLN A 368 4.18 -12.52 28.46
CA GLN A 368 4.14 -12.02 29.84
C GLN A 368 2.71 -11.65 30.26
N ILE A 369 2.01 -10.86 29.44
CA ILE A 369 0.61 -10.46 29.70
C ILE A 369 -0.30 -11.69 29.86
N ARG A 370 -0.08 -12.72 29.03
CA ARG A 370 -0.84 -13.96 29.12
C ARG A 370 -0.57 -14.73 30.41
N ARG A 371 0.70 -14.81 30.84
CA ARG A 371 1.07 -15.47 32.11
C ARG A 371 0.52 -14.73 33.33
N GLU A 372 0.50 -13.40 33.30
CA GLU A 372 0.02 -12.57 34.42
C GLU A 372 -1.51 -12.47 34.50
N ARG A 373 -2.19 -12.22 33.37
CA ARG A 373 -3.64 -11.94 33.36
C ARG A 373 -4.51 -13.13 33.01
N HIS A 374 -3.94 -14.15 32.37
CA HIS A 374 -4.66 -15.27 31.78
C HIS A 374 -3.93 -16.62 31.99
N PRO A 375 -3.60 -16.97 33.26
CA PRO A 375 -2.84 -18.19 33.57
C PRO A 375 -3.51 -19.47 33.06
N GLU A 376 -4.85 -19.49 32.93
CA GLU A 376 -5.63 -20.57 32.34
C GLU A 376 -5.24 -20.89 30.88
N TYR A 377 -4.69 -19.90 30.15
CA TYR A 377 -4.22 -20.08 28.79
C TYR A 377 -2.70 -20.24 28.69
N ALA A 378 -1.96 -20.24 29.81
CA ALA A 378 -0.49 -20.33 29.80
C ALA A 378 0.03 -21.63 29.15
N ALA A 379 -0.72 -22.73 29.24
CA ALA A 379 -0.38 -24.04 28.66
C ALA A 379 -0.81 -24.20 27.19
N VAL A 380 -1.58 -23.27 26.62
CA VAL A 380 -2.07 -23.37 25.25
C VAL A 380 -1.03 -22.78 24.29
N GLU A 381 -0.53 -23.58 23.35
CA GLU A 381 0.44 -23.13 22.33
C GLU A 381 -0.12 -21.90 21.58
N ALA A 382 0.60 -20.77 21.64
CA ALA A 382 0.20 -19.59 20.88
C ALA A 382 0.43 -19.86 19.39
N VAL A 383 -0.55 -19.56 18.55
CA VAL A 383 -0.37 -19.58 17.09
C VAL A 383 0.68 -18.54 16.74
N THR A 384 1.90 -18.99 16.51
CA THR A 384 2.98 -18.15 16.01
C THR A 384 2.69 -17.90 14.53
N PRO A 385 2.85 -16.67 13.99
CA PRO A 385 2.96 -16.50 12.56
C PRO A 385 4.24 -17.25 12.15
N THR A 386 4.07 -18.48 11.69
CA THR A 386 5.16 -19.33 11.24
C THR A 386 5.81 -18.69 10.02
N LEU A 387 7.14 -18.77 9.95
CA LEU A 387 7.85 -18.66 8.68
C LEU A 387 7.17 -19.57 7.64
N PRO A 388 7.17 -19.22 6.34
CA PRO A 388 6.56 -20.03 5.29
C PRO A 388 7.04 -21.47 5.41
N HIS A 389 6.16 -22.34 5.88
CA HIS A 389 6.44 -23.75 6.12
C HIS A 389 5.99 -24.50 4.86
N GLN A 390 6.78 -25.46 4.39
CA GLN A 390 6.23 -26.46 3.47
C GLN A 390 5.18 -27.26 4.26
N GLY A 391 3.91 -26.85 4.14
CA GLY A 391 2.82 -27.34 4.96
C GLY A 391 1.59 -26.42 4.89
N GLY A 392 0.43 -26.96 5.26
CA GLY A 392 -0.87 -26.30 5.13
C GLY A 392 -1.91 -27.27 4.55
N VAL A 393 -3.19 -27.06 4.86
CA VAL A 393 -4.29 -27.94 4.41
C VAL A 393 -4.31 -27.99 2.87
N ALA A 394 -4.15 -26.85 2.22
CA ALA A 394 -4.13 -26.76 0.76
C ALA A 394 -2.89 -27.45 0.14
N TYR A 395 -1.72 -27.35 0.78
CA TYR A 395 -0.50 -28.03 0.33
C TYR A 395 -0.63 -29.56 0.46
N ALA A 396 -1.21 -30.03 1.57
CA ALA A 396 -1.49 -31.46 1.77
C ALA A 396 -2.54 -31.96 0.77
N GLU A 397 -3.60 -31.19 0.53
CA GLU A 397 -4.64 -31.52 -0.45
C GLU A 397 -4.06 -31.59 -1.87
N LEU A 398 -3.25 -30.62 -2.29
CA LEU A 398 -2.55 -30.66 -3.58
C LEU A 398 -1.68 -31.92 -3.72
N ASN A 399 -0.96 -32.31 -2.67
CA ASN A 399 -0.13 -33.52 -2.70
C ASN A 399 -0.96 -34.81 -2.75
N SER A 400 -2.16 -34.80 -2.17
CA SER A 400 -3.11 -35.92 -2.20
C SER A 400 -3.81 -36.09 -3.56
N LEU A 401 -3.85 -35.05 -4.40
CA LEU A 401 -4.40 -35.16 -5.74
C LEU A 401 -3.57 -36.14 -6.57
N ILE A 402 -4.26 -36.99 -7.32
CA ILE A 402 -3.65 -38.04 -8.13
C ILE A 402 -2.96 -37.38 -9.33
N GLY A 403 -1.73 -37.81 -9.62
CA GLY A 403 -0.91 -37.25 -10.68
C GLY A 403 -0.35 -35.85 -10.37
N LEU A 404 -0.28 -34.98 -11.39
CA LEU A 404 0.10 -33.56 -11.29
C LEU A 404 1.52 -33.30 -10.74
N ASN A 405 2.47 -34.21 -10.99
CA ASN A 405 3.85 -34.07 -10.51
C ASN A 405 4.55 -32.79 -11.01
N SER A 406 4.19 -32.29 -12.21
CA SER A 406 4.66 -31.00 -12.73
C SER A 406 4.23 -29.84 -11.83
N VAL A 407 2.95 -29.78 -11.47
CA VAL A 407 2.38 -28.78 -10.56
C VAL A 407 3.03 -28.86 -9.18
N LYS A 408 3.10 -30.06 -8.60
CA LYS A 408 3.66 -30.27 -7.25
C LYS A 408 5.12 -29.81 -7.18
N ARG A 409 5.92 -30.08 -8.22
CA ARG A 409 7.30 -29.59 -8.34
C ARG A 409 7.35 -28.07 -8.47
N LEU A 410 6.51 -27.49 -9.33
CA LEU A 410 6.47 -26.03 -9.51
C LEU A 410 6.16 -25.32 -8.19
N VAL A 411 5.08 -25.73 -7.50
CA VAL A 411 4.68 -25.14 -6.22
C VAL A 411 5.81 -25.24 -5.19
N ARG A 412 6.49 -26.40 -5.12
CA ARG A 412 7.66 -26.58 -4.25
C ARG A 412 8.79 -25.61 -4.60
N SER A 413 9.14 -25.49 -5.88
CA SER A 413 10.19 -24.58 -6.36
C SER A 413 9.85 -23.11 -6.09
N VAL A 414 8.59 -22.71 -6.27
CA VAL A 414 8.13 -21.33 -5.98
C VAL A 414 8.28 -21.02 -4.50
N ILE A 415 7.84 -21.92 -3.60
CA ILE A 415 8.01 -21.74 -2.15
C ILE A 415 9.49 -21.65 -1.78
N GLN A 416 10.34 -22.53 -2.31
CA GLN A 416 11.78 -22.55 -2.03
C GLN A 416 12.48 -21.27 -2.53
N ASN A 417 12.18 -20.84 -3.75
CA ASN A 417 12.70 -19.59 -4.29
C ASN A 417 12.28 -18.40 -3.44
N TYR A 418 11.01 -18.35 -3.00
CA TYR A 418 10.55 -17.27 -2.13
C TYR A 418 11.26 -17.27 -0.77
N GLN A 419 11.49 -18.43 -0.15
CA GLN A 419 12.25 -18.54 1.09
C GLN A 419 13.68 -18.01 0.92
N VAL A 420 14.35 -18.39 -0.17
CA VAL A 420 15.70 -17.89 -0.50
C VAL A 420 15.67 -16.39 -0.80
N GLN A 421 14.64 -15.90 -1.48
CA GLN A 421 14.48 -14.48 -1.77
C GLN A 421 14.27 -13.66 -0.49
N ARG A 422 13.47 -14.14 0.46
CA ARG A 422 13.33 -13.52 1.79
C ARG A 422 14.68 -13.51 2.55
N LEU A 423 15.45 -14.60 2.49
CA LEU A 423 16.81 -14.65 3.05
C LEU A 423 17.76 -13.64 2.38
N ARG A 424 17.62 -13.44 1.06
CA ARG A 424 18.37 -12.44 0.30
C ARG A 424 17.95 -11.02 0.66
N GLU A 425 16.64 -10.74 0.74
CA GLU A 425 16.05 -9.47 1.17
C GLU A 425 16.53 -9.10 2.59
N GLN A 426 16.47 -10.05 3.54
CA GLN A 426 16.99 -9.88 4.91
C GLN A 426 18.49 -9.52 4.94
N ARG A 427 19.25 -9.98 3.95
CA ARG A 427 20.69 -9.72 3.80
C ARG A 427 21.01 -8.59 2.82
N GLN A 428 20.00 -7.85 2.37
CA GLN A 428 20.14 -6.76 1.41
C GLN A 428 20.80 -7.18 0.08
N LEU A 429 20.66 -8.45 -0.29
CA LEU A 429 21.10 -8.98 -1.57
C LEU A 429 19.95 -8.78 -2.57
N SER A 430 20.17 -7.88 -3.53
CA SER A 430 19.16 -7.45 -4.51
C SER A 430 18.83 -8.56 -5.50
N GLU A 431 17.55 -8.91 -5.62
CA GLU A 431 17.02 -9.69 -6.75
C GLU A 431 15.57 -9.29 -7.06
N GLU A 432 15.23 -9.25 -8.36
CA GLU A 432 13.86 -9.14 -8.84
C GLU A 432 13.03 -10.36 -8.42
N LYS A 433 11.76 -10.17 -8.06
CA LYS A 433 10.85 -11.28 -7.81
C LYS A 433 10.53 -11.97 -9.15
N PRO A 434 10.62 -13.30 -9.23
CA PRO A 434 10.25 -14.02 -10.45
C PRO A 434 8.75 -13.85 -10.72
N SER A 435 8.38 -13.63 -11.99
CA SER A 435 6.98 -13.70 -12.39
C SER A 435 6.41 -15.07 -12.03
N LEU A 436 5.20 -15.09 -11.47
CA LEU A 436 4.50 -16.32 -11.10
C LEU A 436 3.32 -16.64 -12.02
N HIS A 437 3.17 -15.91 -13.12
CA HIS A 437 2.08 -16.13 -14.07
C HIS A 437 2.17 -17.53 -14.70
N MET A 438 1.02 -18.13 -14.99
CA MET A 438 0.94 -19.51 -15.46
C MET A 438 -0.06 -19.69 -16.61
N VAL A 439 0.17 -20.70 -17.44
CA VAL A 439 -0.82 -21.24 -18.39
C VAL A 439 -1.17 -22.67 -17.99
N PHE A 440 -2.46 -22.98 -17.86
CA PHE A 440 -2.99 -24.30 -17.60
C PHE A 440 -3.66 -24.86 -18.86
N THR A 441 -3.07 -25.88 -19.47
CA THR A 441 -3.64 -26.56 -20.64
C THR A 441 -4.14 -27.95 -20.29
N GLY A 442 -5.35 -28.29 -20.72
CA GLY A 442 -5.87 -29.65 -20.56
C GLY A 442 -7.37 -29.76 -20.85
N ASN A 443 -7.86 -30.99 -21.02
CA ASN A 443 -9.27 -31.27 -21.30
C ASN A 443 -10.18 -30.93 -20.11
N PRO A 444 -11.52 -30.89 -20.29
CA PRO A 444 -12.44 -30.63 -19.19
C PRO A 444 -12.30 -31.68 -18.08
N GLY A 445 -12.49 -31.27 -16.83
CA GLY A 445 -12.49 -32.19 -15.69
C GLY A 445 -11.12 -32.76 -15.29
N THR A 446 -10.03 -32.12 -15.72
CA THR A 446 -8.63 -32.42 -15.32
C THR A 446 -8.16 -31.63 -14.10
N ALA A 447 -9.08 -31.07 -13.31
CA ALA A 447 -8.83 -30.34 -12.05
C ALA A 447 -8.09 -28.98 -12.16
N LYS A 448 -8.01 -28.34 -13.34
CA LYS A 448 -7.39 -27.01 -13.52
C LYS A 448 -7.84 -25.96 -12.49
N THR A 449 -9.14 -25.71 -12.37
CA THR A 449 -9.71 -24.71 -11.44
C THR A 449 -9.48 -25.10 -9.98
N THR A 450 -9.62 -26.39 -9.64
CA THR A 450 -9.32 -26.90 -8.29
C THR A 450 -7.87 -26.65 -7.90
N VAL A 451 -6.94 -26.93 -8.82
CA VAL A 451 -5.51 -26.70 -8.61
C VAL A 451 -5.17 -25.22 -8.53
N ALA A 452 -5.80 -24.37 -9.35
CA ALA A 452 -5.63 -22.92 -9.26
C ALA A 452 -6.02 -22.38 -7.88
N ARG A 453 -7.15 -22.87 -7.34
CA ARG A 453 -7.62 -22.51 -6.00
C ARG A 453 -6.65 -22.93 -4.91
N LEU A 454 -6.14 -24.17 -5.00
CA LEU A 454 -5.14 -24.67 -4.06
C LEU A 454 -3.84 -23.87 -4.14
N ILE A 455 -3.39 -23.51 -5.35
CA ILE A 455 -2.21 -22.66 -5.53
C ILE A 455 -2.42 -21.29 -4.88
N ALA A 456 -3.56 -20.63 -5.11
CA ALA A 456 -3.87 -19.34 -4.49
C ALA A 456 -3.75 -19.40 -2.96
N GLN A 457 -4.35 -20.43 -2.36
CA GLN A 457 -4.28 -20.66 -0.91
C GLN A 457 -2.85 -20.98 -0.45
N ILE A 458 -2.12 -21.83 -1.16
CA ILE A 458 -0.72 -22.17 -0.82
C ILE A 458 0.18 -20.95 -0.88
N LEU A 459 0.03 -20.09 -1.90
CA LEU A 459 0.80 -18.86 -2.02
C LEU A 459 0.51 -17.90 -0.85
N LYS A 460 -0.74 -17.81 -0.40
CA LYS A 460 -1.12 -17.07 0.81
C LYS A 460 -0.57 -17.66 2.10
N ASP A 461 -0.72 -18.97 2.28
CA ASP A 461 -0.20 -19.69 3.45
C ASP A 461 1.33 -19.51 3.59
N ASN A 462 2.02 -19.33 2.46
CA ASN A 462 3.46 -19.06 2.40
C ASN A 462 3.80 -17.56 2.33
N GLN A 463 2.84 -16.67 2.55
CA GLN A 463 3.01 -15.20 2.55
C GLN A 463 3.61 -14.66 1.24
N ILE A 464 3.44 -15.38 0.14
CA ILE A 464 3.81 -14.95 -1.22
C ILE A 464 2.74 -14.00 -1.73
N LEU A 465 1.47 -14.29 -1.42
CA LEU A 465 0.31 -13.45 -1.69
C LEU A 465 -0.31 -12.97 -0.37
N ARG A 466 -0.86 -11.75 -0.37
CA ARG A 466 -1.47 -11.13 0.83
C ARG A 466 -2.85 -11.72 1.15
N VAL A 467 -3.68 -11.94 0.13
CA VAL A 467 -5.10 -12.29 0.27
C VAL A 467 -5.36 -13.75 -0.13
N GLY A 468 -4.83 -14.19 -1.28
CA GLY A 468 -4.89 -15.60 -1.70
C GLY A 468 -6.22 -16.09 -2.26
N ASP A 469 -7.10 -15.19 -2.67
CA ASP A 469 -8.38 -15.57 -3.27
C ASP A 469 -8.18 -15.98 -4.74
N LEU A 470 -9.11 -16.80 -5.24
CA LEU A 470 -9.20 -17.14 -6.66
C LEU A 470 -10.38 -16.38 -7.29
N ILE A 471 -10.07 -15.47 -8.21
CA ILE A 471 -11.07 -14.73 -8.97
C ILE A 471 -11.18 -15.35 -10.36
N GLU A 472 -12.26 -16.09 -10.57
CA GLU A 472 -12.55 -16.77 -11.83
C GLU A 472 -13.25 -15.80 -12.80
N LEU A 473 -12.69 -15.64 -14.00
CA LEU A 473 -13.16 -14.73 -15.05
C LEU A 473 -13.33 -15.48 -16.38
N GLY A 474 -14.37 -15.11 -17.12
CA GLY A 474 -14.54 -15.48 -18.52
C GLY A 474 -14.46 -14.26 -19.46
N ARG A 475 -14.74 -14.48 -20.76
CA ARG A 475 -14.77 -13.40 -21.77
C ARG A 475 -15.71 -12.25 -21.38
N SER A 476 -16.91 -12.57 -20.89
CA SER A 476 -17.91 -11.56 -20.50
C SER A 476 -17.46 -10.65 -19.35
N ASP A 477 -16.51 -11.10 -18.53
CA ASP A 477 -16.01 -10.33 -17.40
C ASP A 477 -14.89 -9.37 -17.77
N LEU A 478 -14.29 -9.56 -18.95
CA LEU A 478 -13.10 -8.86 -19.42
C LEU A 478 -13.39 -7.98 -20.64
N VAL A 479 -14.43 -8.29 -21.43
CA VAL A 479 -14.76 -7.59 -22.67
C VAL A 479 -16.07 -6.81 -22.52
N SER A 480 -16.01 -5.49 -22.69
CA SER A 480 -17.18 -4.63 -22.70
C SER A 480 -17.88 -4.65 -24.06
N PRO A 481 -19.22 -4.57 -24.12
CA PRO A 481 -19.94 -4.35 -25.38
C PRO A 481 -19.82 -2.92 -25.91
N PHE A 482 -19.34 -1.96 -25.09
CA PHE A 482 -19.20 -0.55 -25.44
C PHE A 482 -17.74 -0.17 -25.73
N VAL A 483 -17.53 0.65 -26.76
CA VAL A 483 -16.23 1.18 -27.18
C VAL A 483 -15.56 1.92 -26.01
N GLY A 484 -14.29 1.59 -25.74
CA GLY A 484 -13.51 2.19 -24.65
C GLY A 484 -13.86 1.70 -23.25
N GLY A 485 -14.84 0.78 -23.11
CA GLY A 485 -15.21 0.20 -21.82
C GLY A 485 -14.36 -1.01 -21.40
N THR A 486 -13.63 -1.62 -22.33
CA THR A 486 -12.89 -2.87 -22.09
C THR A 486 -11.64 -2.63 -21.24
N ALA A 487 -10.79 -1.67 -21.58
CA ALA A 487 -9.60 -1.40 -20.77
C ALA A 487 -9.92 -1.03 -19.30
N PRO A 488 -10.91 -0.15 -18.99
CA PRO A 488 -11.33 0.11 -17.61
C PRO A 488 -11.86 -1.13 -16.88
N LEU A 489 -12.58 -2.00 -17.59
CA LEU A 489 -13.12 -3.23 -17.01
C LEU A 489 -12.00 -4.19 -16.59
N VAL A 490 -11.00 -4.41 -17.47
CA VAL A 490 -9.80 -5.22 -17.16
C VAL A 490 -9.05 -4.64 -15.95
N LYS A 491 -8.78 -3.34 -15.95
CA LYS A 491 -8.10 -2.66 -14.83
C LYS A 491 -8.82 -2.87 -13.50
N ARG A 492 -10.15 -2.77 -13.51
CA ARG A 492 -10.97 -3.00 -12.31
C ARG A 492 -10.84 -4.45 -11.81
N ARG A 493 -10.75 -5.43 -12.71
CA ARG A 493 -10.54 -6.84 -12.33
C ARG A 493 -9.16 -7.06 -11.70
N PHE A 494 -8.11 -6.41 -12.22
CA PHE A 494 -6.77 -6.45 -11.61
C PHE A 494 -6.74 -5.78 -10.24
N GLN A 495 -7.40 -4.63 -10.08
CA GLN A 495 -7.55 -3.98 -8.77
C GLN A 495 -8.29 -4.86 -7.76
N GLN A 496 -9.37 -5.54 -8.18
CA GLN A 496 -10.09 -6.52 -7.35
C GLN A 496 -9.21 -7.70 -6.94
N ALA A 497 -8.22 -8.05 -7.77
CA ALA A 497 -7.34 -9.18 -7.54
C ALA A 497 -6.04 -8.86 -6.81
N ALA A 498 -5.87 -7.62 -6.33
CA ALA A 498 -4.71 -7.21 -5.54
C ALA A 498 -4.46 -8.18 -4.37
N GLY A 499 -3.29 -8.82 -4.35
CA GLY A 499 -2.89 -9.83 -3.37
C GLY A 499 -3.45 -11.23 -3.63
N SER A 500 -4.00 -11.52 -4.80
CA SER A 500 -4.77 -12.73 -5.13
C SER A 500 -4.44 -13.28 -6.54
N VAL A 501 -5.16 -14.33 -6.95
CA VAL A 501 -4.98 -15.00 -8.25
C VAL A 501 -6.16 -14.68 -9.19
N LEU A 502 -5.84 -14.20 -10.39
CA LEU A 502 -6.78 -14.09 -11.51
C LEU A 502 -6.77 -15.37 -12.34
N PHE A 503 -7.89 -16.06 -12.44
CA PHE A 503 -8.05 -17.26 -13.25
C PHE A 503 -8.94 -16.96 -14.45
N ILE A 504 -8.35 -16.92 -15.64
CA ILE A 504 -9.05 -16.62 -16.89
C ILE A 504 -9.31 -17.95 -17.60
N ASP A 505 -10.55 -18.44 -17.51
CA ASP A 505 -10.94 -19.70 -18.16
C ASP A 505 -11.29 -19.48 -19.64
N GLU A 506 -11.01 -20.50 -20.44
CA GLU A 506 -11.13 -20.47 -21.91
C GLU A 506 -10.57 -19.18 -22.54
N ALA A 507 -9.36 -18.78 -22.13
CA ALA A 507 -8.75 -17.49 -22.49
C ALA A 507 -8.63 -17.24 -24.00
N TYR A 508 -8.51 -18.31 -24.80
CA TYR A 508 -8.51 -18.24 -26.27
C TYR A 508 -9.79 -17.63 -26.85
N SER A 509 -10.91 -17.65 -26.10
CA SER A 509 -12.14 -16.97 -26.50
C SER A 509 -11.96 -15.46 -26.66
N LEU A 510 -10.93 -14.85 -26.09
CA LEU A 510 -10.61 -13.43 -26.28
C LEU A 510 -10.10 -13.10 -27.70
N LEU A 511 -9.71 -14.11 -28.49
CA LEU A 511 -9.28 -13.91 -29.88
C LEU A 511 -10.44 -13.64 -30.85
N ASP A 512 -11.67 -14.00 -30.48
CA ASP A 512 -12.83 -13.89 -31.37
C ASP A 512 -13.14 -12.42 -31.66
N GLY A 513 -12.89 -12.00 -32.92
CA GLY A 513 -13.16 -10.66 -33.44
C GLY A 513 -12.10 -10.06 -34.37
N GLY A 514 -10.90 -10.66 -34.49
CA GLY A 514 -9.81 -10.16 -35.35
C GLY A 514 -9.03 -8.98 -34.76
N ALA A 515 -8.06 -8.46 -35.53
CA ALA A 515 -7.22 -7.34 -35.14
C ALA A 515 -8.05 -6.05 -35.00
N GLY A 516 -7.97 -5.40 -33.83
CA GLY A 516 -8.78 -4.20 -33.51
C GLY A 516 -10.11 -4.48 -32.83
N SER A 517 -10.41 -5.73 -32.49
CA SER A 517 -11.60 -6.09 -31.69
C SER A 517 -11.44 -5.72 -30.21
N PHE A 518 -12.56 -5.62 -29.49
CA PHE A 518 -12.56 -5.44 -28.03
C PHE A 518 -11.79 -6.56 -27.30
N GLY A 519 -11.71 -7.76 -27.86
CA GLY A 519 -10.88 -8.85 -27.32
C GLY A 519 -9.38 -8.57 -27.39
N ALA A 520 -8.90 -7.97 -28.49
CA ALA A 520 -7.50 -7.56 -28.62
C ALA A 520 -7.14 -6.42 -27.65
N GLU A 521 -8.08 -5.49 -27.41
CA GLU A 521 -7.95 -4.45 -26.39
C GLU A 521 -7.82 -5.06 -24.98
N ALA A 522 -8.66 -6.07 -24.67
CA ALA A 522 -8.59 -6.78 -23.40
C ALA A 522 -7.22 -7.45 -23.21
N ILE A 523 -6.73 -8.19 -24.22
CA ILE A 523 -5.42 -8.87 -24.15
C ILE A 523 -4.28 -7.86 -23.94
N THR A 524 -4.29 -6.76 -24.70
CA THR A 524 -3.27 -5.70 -24.59
C THR A 524 -3.26 -5.10 -23.19
N THR A 525 -4.46 -4.83 -22.65
CA THR A 525 -4.61 -4.30 -21.28
C THR A 525 -4.16 -5.32 -20.24
N ILE A 526 -4.50 -6.61 -20.39
CA ILE A 526 -4.06 -7.68 -19.49
C ILE A 526 -2.53 -7.75 -19.46
N VAL A 527 -1.86 -7.69 -20.62
CA VAL A 527 -0.38 -7.70 -20.70
C VAL A 527 0.22 -6.52 -19.93
N GLN A 528 -0.37 -5.33 -20.06
CA GLN A 528 0.07 -4.13 -19.34
C GLN A 528 -0.13 -4.30 -17.83
N GLU A 529 -1.30 -4.76 -17.40
CA GLU A 529 -1.60 -4.91 -15.97
C GLU A 529 -0.83 -6.08 -15.32
N MET A 530 -0.45 -7.11 -16.08
CA MET A 530 0.46 -8.16 -15.62
C MET A 530 1.84 -7.61 -15.23
N GLU A 531 2.32 -6.54 -15.90
CA GLU A 531 3.56 -5.87 -15.50
C GLU A 531 3.36 -4.92 -14.33
N ASN A 532 2.30 -4.10 -14.38
CA ASN A 532 2.00 -3.14 -13.30
C ASN A 532 1.77 -3.83 -11.94
N HIS A 533 1.17 -5.02 -11.97
CA HIS A 533 0.77 -5.78 -10.78
C HIS A 533 1.57 -7.08 -10.58
N ARG A 534 2.75 -7.20 -11.19
CA ARG A 534 3.57 -8.43 -11.18
C ARG A 534 3.87 -8.98 -9.78
N ASP A 535 4.01 -8.11 -8.79
CA ASP A 535 4.36 -8.47 -7.41
C ASP A 535 3.15 -8.77 -6.51
N ASP A 536 1.93 -8.48 -6.98
CA ASP A 536 0.72 -8.52 -6.15
C ASP A 536 -0.41 -9.37 -6.75
N VAL A 537 -0.38 -9.64 -8.06
CA VAL A 537 -1.40 -10.43 -8.76
C VAL A 537 -0.77 -11.55 -9.56
N VAL A 538 -1.28 -12.77 -9.39
CA VAL A 538 -0.88 -13.91 -10.23
C VAL A 538 -1.98 -14.23 -11.23
N VAL A 539 -1.67 -14.10 -12.53
CA VAL A 539 -2.59 -14.49 -13.61
C VAL A 539 -2.36 -15.94 -14.04
N ILE A 540 -3.44 -16.71 -14.10
CA ILE A 540 -3.49 -18.07 -14.62
C ILE A 540 -4.44 -18.10 -15.82
N PHE A 541 -3.91 -18.34 -17.01
CA PHE A 541 -4.72 -18.55 -18.21
C PHE A 541 -5.03 -20.04 -18.36
N ALA A 542 -6.29 -20.40 -18.55
CA ALA A 542 -6.70 -21.80 -18.70
C ALA A 542 -7.44 -22.06 -20.02
N GLY A 543 -7.30 -23.27 -20.55
CA GLY A 543 -8.05 -23.70 -21.72
C GLY A 543 -7.60 -25.04 -22.29
N TYR A 544 -8.15 -25.39 -23.46
CA TYR A 544 -7.75 -26.58 -24.19
C TYR A 544 -6.36 -26.42 -24.81
N PRO A 545 -5.57 -27.51 -24.93
CA PRO A 545 -4.17 -27.41 -25.38
C PRO A 545 -4.00 -26.72 -26.74
N GLN A 546 -4.76 -27.13 -27.76
CA GLN A 546 -4.59 -26.63 -29.12
C GLN A 546 -5.03 -25.16 -29.28
N PRO A 547 -6.22 -24.72 -28.79
CA PRO A 547 -6.60 -23.31 -28.82
C PRO A 547 -5.68 -22.40 -27.98
N MET A 548 -5.20 -22.88 -26.82
CA MET A 548 -4.27 -22.11 -25.99
C MET A 548 -2.91 -21.93 -26.65
N GLN A 549 -2.44 -22.92 -27.43
CA GLN A 549 -1.22 -22.77 -28.22
C GLN A 549 -1.37 -21.64 -29.24
N ALA A 550 -2.48 -21.63 -30.00
CA ALA A 550 -2.79 -20.56 -30.96
C ALA A 550 -2.91 -19.19 -30.27
N PHE A 551 -3.53 -19.14 -29.09
CA PHE A 551 -3.64 -17.91 -28.29
C PHE A 551 -2.29 -17.33 -27.89
N LEU A 552 -1.35 -18.16 -27.46
CA LEU A 552 0.01 -17.71 -27.10
C LEU A 552 0.84 -17.34 -28.33
N ASP A 553 0.69 -18.06 -29.44
CA ASP A 553 1.44 -17.80 -30.67
C ASP A 553 1.04 -16.45 -31.31
N GLN A 554 -0.23 -16.07 -31.21
CA GLN A 554 -0.73 -14.76 -31.69
C GLN A 554 -0.37 -13.60 -30.75
N ASN A 555 0.04 -13.87 -29.50
CA ASN A 555 0.31 -12.86 -28.48
C ASN A 555 1.70 -13.07 -27.86
N PRO A 556 2.79 -12.76 -28.59
CA PRO A 556 4.16 -12.96 -28.09
C PRO A 556 4.45 -12.19 -26.79
N GLY A 557 3.79 -11.04 -26.58
CA GLY A 557 3.90 -10.27 -25.34
C GLY A 557 3.32 -10.96 -24.11
N LEU A 558 2.30 -11.82 -24.25
CA LEU A 558 1.84 -12.71 -23.17
C LEU A 558 2.84 -13.83 -22.95
N ARG A 559 3.30 -14.47 -24.03
CA ARG A 559 4.20 -15.63 -23.95
C ARG A 559 5.52 -15.32 -23.23
N SER A 560 6.07 -14.12 -23.41
CA SER A 560 7.31 -13.72 -22.73
C SER A 560 7.15 -13.48 -21.22
N ARG A 561 5.93 -13.18 -20.76
CA ARG A 561 5.62 -12.83 -19.36
C ARG A 561 5.12 -13.99 -18.52
N ILE A 562 4.80 -15.12 -19.17
CA ILE A 562 4.27 -16.32 -18.52
C ILE A 562 5.36 -17.40 -18.49
N PRO A 563 6.15 -17.48 -17.40
CA PRO A 563 7.27 -18.42 -17.31
C PRO A 563 6.82 -19.88 -17.16
N PHE A 564 5.59 -20.12 -16.70
CA PHE A 564 5.13 -21.46 -16.36
C PHE A 564 4.01 -21.92 -17.27
N GLN A 565 4.23 -23.03 -17.98
CA GLN A 565 3.19 -23.73 -18.73
C GLN A 565 2.98 -25.12 -18.14
N ILE A 566 1.78 -25.35 -17.63
CA ILE A 566 1.39 -26.57 -16.93
C ILE A 566 0.39 -27.34 -17.78
N GLN A 567 0.78 -28.55 -18.15
CA GLN A 567 -0.11 -29.50 -18.81
C GLN A 567 -0.83 -30.37 -17.78
N PHE A 568 -2.14 -30.48 -17.96
CA PHE A 568 -3.06 -31.31 -17.20
C PHE A 568 -3.52 -32.47 -18.10
N PRO A 569 -2.82 -33.62 -18.06
CA PRO A 569 -3.15 -34.76 -18.88
C PRO A 569 -4.49 -35.39 -18.47
N ASP A 570 -5.09 -36.14 -19.40
CA ASP A 570 -6.25 -36.96 -19.08
C ASP A 570 -5.88 -38.03 -18.06
N TYR A 571 -6.79 -38.29 -17.12
CA TYR A 571 -6.60 -39.35 -16.13
C TYR A 571 -6.67 -40.73 -16.78
N THR A 572 -5.95 -41.72 -16.29
CA THR A 572 -6.20 -43.12 -16.67
C THR A 572 -7.53 -43.61 -16.09
N ASN A 573 -8.06 -44.72 -16.62
CA ASN A 573 -9.31 -45.30 -16.08
C ASN A 573 -9.18 -45.65 -14.60
N ASP A 574 -8.01 -46.10 -14.16
CA ASP A 574 -7.75 -46.42 -12.76
C ASP A 574 -7.74 -45.17 -11.88
N GLU A 575 -7.11 -44.08 -12.34
CA GLU A 575 -7.13 -42.79 -11.65
C GLU A 575 -8.55 -42.22 -11.56
N LEU A 576 -9.38 -42.37 -12.60
CA LEU A 576 -10.79 -41.99 -12.57
C LEU A 576 -11.60 -42.78 -11.53
N MET A 577 -11.29 -44.07 -11.35
CA MET A 577 -11.92 -44.89 -10.30
C MET A 577 -11.47 -44.51 -8.89
N GLN A 578 -10.23 -44.05 -8.73
CA GLN A 578 -9.76 -43.47 -7.47
C GLN A 578 -10.47 -42.13 -7.19
N ILE A 579 -10.64 -41.27 -8.20
CA ILE A 579 -11.43 -40.03 -8.11
C ILE A 579 -12.88 -40.34 -7.71
N ALA A 580 -13.50 -41.34 -8.32
CA ALA A 580 -14.86 -41.79 -7.95
C ALA A 580 -14.94 -42.17 -6.48
N THR A 581 -13.95 -42.90 -5.98
CA THR A 581 -13.87 -43.33 -4.57
C THR A 581 -13.78 -42.13 -3.63
N LEU A 582 -12.99 -41.11 -3.98
CA LEU A 582 -12.87 -39.87 -3.21
C LEU A 582 -14.20 -39.09 -3.18
N MET A 583 -14.85 -38.92 -4.32
CA MET A 583 -16.16 -38.23 -4.43
C MET A 583 -17.23 -38.92 -3.58
N LEU A 584 -17.28 -40.25 -3.60
CA LEU A 584 -18.21 -41.03 -2.79
C LEU A 584 -17.93 -40.89 -1.29
N LYS A 585 -16.65 -40.96 -0.89
CA LYS A 585 -16.24 -40.79 0.51
C LYS A 585 -16.63 -39.42 1.05
N GLN A 586 -16.43 -38.35 0.27
CA GLN A 586 -16.84 -36.98 0.65
C GLN A 586 -18.36 -36.87 0.86
N ARG A 587 -19.15 -37.60 0.07
CA ARG A 587 -20.62 -37.67 0.20
C ARG A 587 -21.10 -38.71 1.22
N ARG A 588 -20.18 -39.37 1.95
CA ARG A 588 -20.47 -40.51 2.85
C ARG A 588 -21.21 -41.68 2.17
N LEU A 589 -21.00 -41.84 0.87
CA LEU A 589 -21.57 -42.90 0.05
C LEU A 589 -20.60 -44.06 -0.12
N ARG A 590 -21.15 -45.24 -0.42
CA ARG A 590 -20.41 -46.49 -0.64
C ARG A 590 -20.96 -47.20 -1.87
N LEU A 591 -20.09 -47.95 -2.55
CA LEU A 591 -20.47 -48.82 -3.66
C LEU A 591 -20.85 -50.20 -3.11
N GLY A 592 -22.05 -50.66 -3.47
CA GLY A 592 -22.51 -52.01 -3.21
C GLY A 592 -21.85 -53.03 -4.15
N THR A 593 -22.18 -54.30 -3.94
CA THR A 593 -21.65 -55.42 -4.73
C THR A 593 -21.86 -55.19 -6.23
N GLY A 594 -20.79 -55.36 -7.03
CA GLY A 594 -20.80 -55.18 -8.48
C GLY A 594 -20.84 -53.73 -9.00
N ALA A 595 -21.13 -52.74 -8.15
CA ALA A 595 -21.30 -51.35 -8.58
C ALA A 595 -19.98 -50.71 -9.06
N LYS A 596 -18.86 -51.04 -8.41
CA LYS A 596 -17.52 -50.57 -8.82
C LYS A 596 -17.15 -51.04 -10.23
N ALA A 597 -17.40 -52.32 -10.55
CA ALA A 597 -17.13 -52.88 -11.87
C ALA A 597 -18.02 -52.24 -12.94
N LYS A 598 -19.31 -52.02 -12.62
CA LYS A 598 -20.25 -51.34 -13.52
C LYS A 598 -19.82 -49.91 -13.82
N LEU A 599 -19.46 -49.13 -12.79
CA LEU A 599 -18.97 -47.77 -12.96
C LEU A 599 -17.70 -47.72 -13.81
N ALA A 600 -16.73 -48.61 -13.56
CA ALA A 600 -15.49 -48.69 -14.35
C ALA A 600 -15.78 -49.00 -15.83
N ALA A 601 -16.68 -49.94 -16.11
CA ALA A 601 -17.08 -50.28 -17.47
C ALA A 601 -17.75 -49.11 -18.20
N LEU A 602 -18.59 -48.33 -17.49
CA LEU A 602 -19.22 -47.14 -18.06
C LEU A 602 -18.21 -46.04 -18.36
N VAL A 603 -17.28 -45.75 -17.45
CA VAL A 603 -16.20 -44.78 -17.67
C VAL A 603 -15.38 -45.15 -18.91
N ALA A 604 -14.98 -46.43 -19.02
CA ALA A 604 -14.21 -46.93 -20.16
C ALA A 604 -15.02 -46.91 -21.47
N ALA A 605 -16.34 -47.15 -21.42
CA ALA A 605 -17.21 -47.05 -22.59
C ALA A 605 -17.37 -45.60 -23.05
N THR A 606 -17.65 -44.66 -22.14
CA THR A 606 -17.80 -43.24 -22.46
C THR A 606 -16.53 -42.66 -23.09
N ARG A 607 -15.35 -43.02 -22.55
CA ARG A 607 -14.06 -42.62 -23.14
C ARG A 607 -13.86 -43.15 -24.56
N ARG A 608 -14.21 -44.42 -24.81
CA ARG A 608 -14.05 -45.02 -26.14
C ARG A 608 -14.98 -44.39 -27.18
N ASN A 609 -16.17 -43.99 -26.77
CA ASN A 609 -17.18 -43.45 -27.68
C ASN A 609 -16.86 -42.01 -28.13
N ASP A 610 -16.30 -41.19 -27.25
CA ASP A 610 -15.84 -39.83 -27.59
C ASP A 610 -14.52 -39.52 -26.86
N PRO A 611 -13.38 -39.99 -27.41
CA PRO A 611 -12.07 -39.75 -26.81
C PRO A 611 -11.69 -38.27 -26.81
N ALA A 612 -12.13 -37.52 -27.83
CA ALA A 612 -11.73 -36.13 -28.05
C ALA A 612 -12.39 -35.16 -27.06
N ASN A 613 -13.65 -35.40 -26.69
CA ASN A 613 -14.39 -34.54 -25.74
C ASN A 613 -14.62 -35.20 -24.38
N PHE A 614 -13.81 -36.21 -24.03
CA PHE A 614 -13.98 -36.93 -22.77
C PHE A 614 -13.78 -36.02 -21.55
N GLY A 615 -14.82 -35.87 -20.73
CA GLY A 615 -14.86 -34.92 -19.61
C GLY A 615 -14.13 -35.33 -18.32
N ASN A 616 -13.30 -36.38 -18.32
CA ASN A 616 -12.52 -36.83 -17.16
C ASN A 616 -13.33 -36.92 -15.85
N GLY A 617 -12.92 -36.20 -14.79
CA GLY A 617 -13.62 -36.18 -13.50
C GLY A 617 -15.05 -35.67 -13.60
N ARG A 618 -15.37 -34.83 -14.60
CA ARG A 618 -16.74 -34.37 -14.88
C ARG A 618 -17.63 -35.53 -15.31
N THR A 619 -17.10 -36.44 -16.13
CA THR A 619 -17.81 -37.66 -16.53
C THR A 619 -18.08 -38.55 -15.32
N VAL A 620 -17.09 -38.76 -14.46
CA VAL A 620 -17.26 -39.55 -13.22
C VAL A 620 -18.31 -38.92 -12.31
N ARG A 621 -18.26 -37.60 -12.09
CA ARG A 621 -19.26 -36.87 -11.30
C ARG A 621 -20.67 -37.06 -11.89
N SER A 622 -20.82 -36.88 -13.20
CA SER A 622 -22.10 -37.02 -13.90
C SER A 622 -22.69 -38.43 -13.75
N LEU A 623 -21.85 -39.47 -13.85
CA LEU A 623 -22.27 -40.86 -13.65
C LEU A 623 -22.73 -41.11 -12.20
N ILE A 624 -22.03 -40.56 -11.20
CA ILE A 624 -22.41 -40.68 -9.78
C ILE A 624 -23.71 -39.92 -9.50
N GLU A 625 -23.89 -38.71 -10.06
CA GLU A 625 -25.10 -37.91 -9.89
C GLU A 625 -26.32 -38.59 -10.53
N THR A 626 -26.14 -39.17 -11.72
CA THR A 626 -27.18 -39.97 -12.37
C THR A 626 -27.55 -41.20 -11.54
N ALA A 627 -26.54 -41.87 -10.96
CA ALA A 627 -26.78 -43.00 -10.07
C ALA A 627 -27.50 -42.60 -8.79
N LEU A 628 -27.22 -41.42 -8.23
CA LEU A 628 -27.92 -40.90 -7.04
C LEU A 628 -29.40 -40.63 -7.30
N LEU A 629 -29.74 -40.05 -8.46
CA LEU A 629 -31.15 -39.86 -8.83
C LEU A 629 -31.90 -41.21 -8.89
N ARG A 630 -31.28 -42.22 -9.52
CA ARG A 630 -31.84 -43.57 -9.60
C ARG A 630 -31.89 -44.29 -8.27
N GLN A 631 -30.92 -44.05 -7.39
CA GLN A 631 -30.96 -44.53 -6.02
C GLN A 631 -32.21 -43.96 -5.32
N GLY A 632 -32.49 -42.67 -5.46
CA GLY A 632 -33.70 -42.04 -4.92
C GLY A 632 -34.98 -42.73 -5.39
N GLU A 633 -35.12 -42.95 -6.70
CA GLU A 633 -36.26 -43.69 -7.27
C GLU A 633 -36.38 -45.11 -6.69
N ARG A 634 -35.26 -45.83 -6.58
CA ARG A 634 -35.25 -47.18 -5.99
C ARG A 634 -35.65 -47.15 -4.52
N LEU A 635 -35.13 -46.22 -3.73
CA LEU A 635 -35.37 -46.15 -2.29
C LEU A 635 -36.83 -45.81 -1.98
N MET A 636 -37.46 -44.93 -2.77
CA MET A 636 -38.89 -44.63 -2.63
C MET A 636 -39.80 -45.84 -2.92
N ASN A 637 -39.28 -46.84 -3.63
CA ASN A 637 -40.01 -48.04 -4.02
C ASN A 637 -39.65 -49.28 -3.16
N LEU A 638 -38.93 -49.12 -2.04
CA LEU A 638 -38.51 -50.25 -1.18
C LEU A 638 -39.65 -50.87 -0.36
N GLY A 639 -40.81 -50.19 -0.24
CA GLY A 639 -41.95 -50.67 0.56
C GLY A 639 -41.71 -50.63 2.08
N HIS A 640 -40.57 -50.11 2.53
CA HIS A 640 -40.23 -49.84 3.93
C HIS A 640 -39.38 -48.58 4.02
N GLU A 641 -39.24 -48.03 5.23
CA GLU A 641 -38.35 -46.89 5.47
C GLU A 641 -36.88 -47.30 5.22
N PRO A 642 -36.12 -46.56 4.38
CA PRO A 642 -34.74 -46.91 4.08
C PRO A 642 -33.83 -46.79 5.29
N SER A 643 -32.99 -47.81 5.53
CA SER A 643 -31.95 -47.75 6.55
C SER A 643 -30.80 -46.80 6.16
N ASP A 644 -30.03 -46.31 7.15
CA ASP A 644 -28.80 -45.53 6.92
C ASP A 644 -27.85 -46.21 5.93
N ARG A 645 -27.75 -47.53 6.00
CA ARG A 645 -26.89 -48.31 5.11
C ARG A 645 -27.40 -48.27 3.66
N GLU A 646 -28.71 -48.29 3.45
CA GLU A 646 -29.32 -48.23 2.11
C GLU A 646 -29.27 -46.83 1.52
N LEU A 647 -29.45 -45.81 2.36
CA LEU A 647 -29.25 -44.40 2.02
C LEU A 647 -27.80 -44.13 1.59
N GLN A 648 -26.84 -44.81 2.20
CA GLN A 648 -25.42 -44.66 1.86
C GLN A 648 -24.95 -45.55 0.69
N THR A 649 -25.75 -46.50 0.18
CA THR A 649 -25.26 -47.52 -0.78
C THR A 649 -25.82 -47.34 -2.20
N LEU A 650 -24.93 -47.06 -3.15
CA LEU A 650 -25.20 -47.14 -4.59
C LEU A 650 -24.97 -48.58 -5.10
N ARG A 651 -25.99 -49.17 -5.72
CA ARG A 651 -25.96 -50.53 -6.29
C ARG A 651 -25.62 -50.48 -7.78
N ALA A 652 -25.21 -51.62 -8.35
CA ALA A 652 -24.87 -51.70 -9.77
C ALA A 652 -26.02 -51.27 -10.71
N ALA A 653 -27.27 -51.53 -10.32
CA ALA A 653 -28.46 -51.15 -11.09
C ALA A 653 -28.67 -49.63 -11.20
N ASP A 654 -28.10 -48.86 -10.28
CA ASP A 654 -28.20 -47.40 -10.31
C ASP A 654 -27.30 -46.80 -11.41
N PHE A 655 -26.25 -47.52 -11.80
CA PHE A 655 -25.30 -47.09 -12.83
C PHE A 655 -25.72 -47.60 -14.20
N VAL A 656 -26.23 -46.69 -15.04
CA VAL A 656 -26.58 -46.98 -16.43
C VAL A 656 -25.72 -46.19 -17.41
N ALA A 657 -25.67 -46.67 -18.65
CA ALA A 657 -25.10 -45.91 -19.74
C ALA A 657 -25.83 -44.57 -19.87
N PRO A 658 -25.11 -43.46 -20.13
CA PRO A 658 -25.74 -42.23 -20.54
C PRO A 658 -26.58 -42.54 -21.77
N THR A 659 -27.90 -42.41 -21.66
CA THR A 659 -28.75 -42.42 -22.85
C THR A 659 -28.26 -41.24 -23.67
N ALA A 660 -27.79 -41.49 -24.90
CA ALA A 660 -27.69 -40.41 -25.87
C ALA A 660 -29.02 -39.67 -25.82
N ALA A 661 -29.00 -38.35 -25.72
CA ALA A 661 -30.21 -37.57 -25.85
C ALA A 661 -30.78 -37.90 -27.24
N THR A 662 -31.65 -38.91 -27.33
CA THR A 662 -32.60 -39.01 -28.40
C THR A 662 -33.27 -37.66 -28.40
N THR A 663 -33.14 -36.96 -29.53
CA THR A 663 -33.98 -35.84 -29.91
C THR A 663 -35.43 -36.30 -29.76
N ARG A 664 -35.95 -36.27 -28.54
CA ARG A 664 -37.37 -36.43 -28.28
C ARG A 664 -37.94 -35.14 -28.81
N GLU A 665 -38.59 -35.22 -29.96
CA GLU A 665 -39.59 -34.24 -30.35
C GLU A 665 -40.39 -33.88 -29.09
N LYS A 666 -40.45 -32.58 -28.79
CA LYS A 666 -41.20 -32.06 -27.65
C LYS A 666 -42.68 -32.40 -27.86
N GLN A 667 -43.13 -33.55 -27.35
CA GLN A 667 -44.53 -33.67 -26.95
C GLN A 667 -44.66 -32.97 -25.61
N ILE A 668 -45.08 -31.72 -25.68
CA ILE A 668 -45.48 -30.91 -24.53
C ILE A 668 -46.75 -31.55 -23.98
N GLY A 669 -46.63 -32.32 -22.89
CA GLY A 669 -47.78 -32.84 -22.17
C GLY A 669 -48.43 -31.73 -21.35
N PHE A 670 -49.61 -31.26 -21.75
CA PHE A 670 -50.50 -30.51 -20.88
C PHE A 670 -51.47 -31.48 -20.19
N LEU A 671 -51.57 -31.37 -18.87
CA LEU A 671 -52.73 -31.85 -18.12
C LEU A 671 -53.87 -30.87 -18.35
N LEU A 672 -54.90 -31.27 -19.09
CA LEU A 672 -56.16 -30.53 -19.12
C LEU A 672 -56.95 -30.87 -17.84
N PRO A 673 -57.48 -29.88 -17.11
CA PRO A 673 -58.36 -30.14 -15.97
C PRO A 673 -59.66 -30.80 -16.45
N SER A 674 -60.15 -31.75 -15.66
CA SER A 674 -61.45 -32.41 -15.83
C SER A 674 -62.62 -31.46 -15.59
#